data_AF-A0A6V8H2D6-F1
#
_entry.id   AF-A0A6V8H2D6-F1
#
_cell.length_a   1.000
_cell.length_b   1.000
_cell.length_c   1.000
_cell.angle_alpha   90.00
_cell.angle_beta   90.00
_cell.angle_gamma   90.00
#
_symmetry.space_group_name_H-M   'P 1'
#
loop_
_entity.id
_entity.type
_entity.pdbx_description
1 polymer ?
#
loop_
_entity_poly.entity_id
_entity_poly.type
_entity_poly.pdbx_seq_one_letter_code
_entity_poly.pdbx_strand_id
1 'polypeptide(L)'
;MSGICSLPGKSFMSASDPLMGKRDQAASSRTIHAEHEPPERVFPTPSTHKALSESGRLAVQKGKSRYVSSTIWNVLANNVEEMQDVLDSSTSEDESEDALATNSQIQGFLFGITSPCRSLHRFCPPADKACYLIKTYEENVAPLLPIFHWPTVRDLVMDVVQHGRAADKVIKTLMFTIYHAAAVSLPADECHRELGVARDVLLTKFRFAVQQAIAEADLLSTQSTVLLQAVVLFLMTVRGEDNTRFVWSITSMVVRIGQYLGLHRDGDQFGLTSFDTEMRRRLWWHILLLDMRSSEEHGTDRQISEGTYSTKLPSNVNDECLYPGMMEPVRPQTGFTEMTFCLIRCEVAIVLNQVTSAISSSSSDQATPQSLEQIAEGISDRIQQNADYAQGIYDLVRRRIPQHADSFQFSLLDTVQSPPDYTDQVKDQYVVSTLQNGTILIEGNSLSALSYGLHRYLADVAHVDLWWFIGNRLDVAPKELPAIQQQITGSSVVQWRYHFNTVTFDYMAAFWSWSDWEFQLDWMALRGINLSLAWVGYEKILLEVFRELGLTDAEISTFLTGSAFQAWNRLGNIQNFWGGTLPDVWIESQFKLQKRILARMIELGITPILPSFTGFVPRAITRVLPNASVVAGSQWNGFSSDYTYDTFLEPFDDNFARLQKSTISKQQAYYGNISHIYALDQYNENHPFSSDPDYLRNVSRTTSQSLKAADPDAVWLMQSWLFLDTSFWNNETIQAYLSGVENNSDMLILDLFAESQPVWQLTDSYYGKPWIWCQVHDYGGNMGLYGQIMNITENATLALASSRSLVGFGHTMESQEGNEIVYDLLLDQAWSETPINTSQYFEDWVTVRYAGTQHVPQQLFDAWEILRCSVYNNTNLSSSSVPKSILELEPSISGLLNRQGHHPTTINYDPGLVVQAWALTYEAALLDKCLWDNPAFNYDMIFLTRQVLANAFVPQYELLISFYNNENYSVPAIMSAGQQLIDLLLSLDSVLDTSECFQLAQWINQAVSWAHGNTTLAAYYEYNARNQITLWGPNGEISDYASKQWAGLISSYYVPRWQIFVDYLQSTRPDAYDKAALHQRMFTFESNWQQTLEGQRNKTAVADLRHVLLDVQRQWPEILRGFIMFVSSAFPDNFDDPEFIAETGKENKSEEKTRNTMEKGAGSTEAAPKADRENIKRKPQSSTSKETSEAEQEPRLDDM
;
A
#
# COMPACT_ATOMS: atom_id res chain seq x y z
N MET A 1 52.26 0.11 31.43
CA MET A 1 53.13 -0.29 32.56
C MET A 1 52.43 -1.37 33.36
N SER A 2 53.11 -2.49 33.64
CA SER A 2 52.83 -3.57 34.64
C SER A 2 51.42 -4.18 34.70
N GLY A 3 51.19 -5.49 34.65
CA GLY A 3 52.07 -6.63 34.86
C GLY A 3 51.32 -7.97 34.75
N ILE A 4 52.10 -9.03 34.72
CA ILE A 4 51.79 -10.43 34.37
C ILE A 4 51.55 -11.30 35.64
N CYS A 5 50.81 -12.41 35.46
CA CYS A 5 50.79 -13.68 36.23
C CYS A 5 50.02 -13.78 37.56
N SER A 6 49.09 -14.77 37.65
CA SER A 6 49.35 -16.07 38.30
C SER A 6 48.12 -17.02 38.37
N LEU A 7 48.23 -18.19 37.73
CA LEU A 7 47.74 -19.50 38.21
C LEU A 7 48.85 -20.11 39.12
N PRO A 8 48.73 -21.21 39.94
CA PRO A 8 48.01 -22.47 39.62
C PRO A 8 47.54 -23.42 40.79
N GLY A 9 46.72 -24.43 40.43
CA GLY A 9 46.92 -25.86 40.74
C GLY A 9 46.34 -26.50 42.03
N LYS A 10 45.60 -27.62 41.88
CA LYS A 10 46.03 -29.00 42.28
C LYS A 10 44.93 -30.07 42.16
N SER A 11 45.40 -31.29 41.87
CA SER A 11 44.75 -32.58 41.62
C SER A 11 44.49 -33.44 42.88
N PHE A 12 43.65 -34.50 42.79
CA PHE A 12 44.00 -35.94 43.00
C PHE A 12 42.76 -36.89 43.20
N MET A 13 42.79 -38.07 42.51
CA MET A 13 42.43 -39.49 42.87
C MET A 13 41.17 -39.84 43.73
N SER A 14 40.53 -41.03 43.71
CA SER A 14 40.49 -42.29 42.93
C SER A 14 39.46 -43.26 43.57
N ALA A 15 39.13 -44.38 42.88
CA ALA A 15 38.67 -45.70 43.36
C ALA A 15 37.14 -45.93 43.54
N SER A 16 36.52 -47.10 43.30
CA SER A 16 36.73 -48.32 42.47
C SER A 16 35.59 -49.31 42.80
N ASP A 17 34.84 -49.80 41.79
CA ASP A 17 34.20 -51.14 41.58
C ASP A 17 33.29 -51.80 42.68
N PRO A 18 32.44 -52.84 42.42
CA PRO A 18 32.68 -53.95 41.46
C PRO A 18 31.50 -54.68 40.73
N LEU A 19 31.90 -55.37 39.64
CA LEU A 19 31.58 -56.76 39.23
C LEU A 19 30.36 -57.15 38.35
N MET A 20 30.73 -57.49 37.09
CA MET A 20 30.58 -58.78 36.36
C MET A 20 29.22 -59.30 35.85
N GLY A 21 29.18 -59.60 34.53
CA GLY A 21 28.41 -60.74 34.03
C GLY A 21 28.17 -60.90 32.52
N LYS A 22 29.22 -61.18 31.71
CA LYS A 22 29.26 -62.02 30.48
C LYS A 22 28.36 -61.67 29.26
N ARG A 23 28.62 -62.15 28.03
CA ARG A 23 29.80 -62.28 27.13
C ARG A 23 29.20 -62.75 25.78
N ASP A 24 29.94 -62.47 24.70
CA ASP A 24 29.93 -63.13 23.37
C ASP A 24 28.82 -62.73 22.37
N GLN A 25 29.13 -61.97 21.31
CA GLN A 25 29.77 -62.35 20.02
C GLN A 25 28.88 -63.18 19.08
N ALA A 26 28.44 -62.58 17.97
CA ALA A 26 28.57 -63.16 16.63
C ALA A 26 28.24 -62.12 15.53
N ALA A 27 29.08 -62.12 14.51
CA ALA A 27 29.05 -61.28 13.32
C ALA A 27 28.00 -61.74 12.28
N SER A 28 27.58 -60.84 11.39
CA SER A 28 27.77 -60.95 9.93
C SER A 28 26.69 -60.23 9.11
N SER A 29 27.18 -59.34 8.23
CA SER A 29 26.73 -59.07 6.85
C SER A 29 25.34 -58.46 6.55
N ARG A 30 25.42 -57.17 6.15
CA ARG A 30 24.88 -56.54 4.92
C ARG A 30 23.48 -56.93 4.43
N THR A 31 22.57 -55.94 4.39
CA THR A 31 21.85 -55.59 3.15
C THR A 31 21.42 -54.11 3.19
N ILE A 32 21.65 -53.43 2.07
CA ILE A 32 21.19 -52.08 1.72
C ILE A 32 19.70 -52.16 1.39
N HIS A 33 18.85 -51.23 1.85
CA HIS A 33 17.76 -50.63 1.06
C HIS A 33 16.94 -49.58 1.84
N ALA A 34 16.70 -48.48 1.12
CA ALA A 34 15.51 -47.62 1.09
C ALA A 34 15.25 -46.62 2.23
N GLU A 35 15.05 -45.39 1.76
CA GLU A 35 14.69 -44.15 2.45
C GLU A 35 13.42 -44.31 3.31
N HIS A 36 13.44 -43.70 4.50
CA HIS A 36 12.27 -43.53 5.36
C HIS A 36 11.55 -42.24 4.93
N GLU A 37 10.38 -42.39 4.29
CA GLU A 37 9.35 -41.34 4.28
C GLU A 37 8.82 -41.12 5.72
N PRO A 38 8.50 -39.87 6.12
CA PRO A 38 7.86 -39.60 7.39
C PRO A 38 6.40 -40.09 7.39
N PRO A 39 5.83 -40.45 8.55
CA PRO A 39 4.54 -41.13 8.60
C PRO A 39 3.39 -40.17 8.27
N GLU A 40 2.58 -40.52 7.27
CA GLU A 40 1.26 -39.94 7.05
C GLU A 40 0.44 -39.99 8.35
N ARG A 41 0.08 -38.81 8.89
CA ARG A 41 -0.87 -38.70 9.99
C ARG A 41 -2.28 -39.00 9.46
N VAL A 42 -2.70 -40.24 9.64
CA VAL A 42 -4.07 -40.71 9.37
C VAL A 42 -5.06 -39.96 10.28
N PHE A 43 -5.93 -39.16 9.67
CA PHE A 43 -7.06 -38.52 10.35
C PHE A 43 -8.06 -39.58 10.87
N PRO A 44 -8.73 -39.33 12.01
CA PRO A 44 -9.76 -40.22 12.52
C PRO A 44 -10.93 -40.24 11.53
N THR A 45 -11.17 -41.42 10.97
CA THR A 45 -12.35 -41.73 10.17
C THR A 45 -13.60 -41.53 11.02
N PRO A 46 -14.69 -40.95 10.48
CA PRO A 46 -15.99 -41.00 11.12
C PRO A 46 -16.33 -42.47 11.39
N SER A 47 -16.72 -42.76 12.63
CA SER A 47 -17.05 -44.09 13.14
C SER A 47 -17.74 -44.95 12.09
N THR A 48 -17.15 -46.12 11.83
CA THR A 48 -17.68 -47.16 10.96
C THR A 48 -19.00 -47.68 11.53
N HIS A 49 -20.11 -47.02 11.19
CA HIS A 49 -21.39 -47.68 11.13
C HIS A 49 -21.38 -48.61 9.91
N LYS A 50 -21.01 -49.87 10.17
CA LYS A 50 -21.25 -51.01 9.27
C LYS A 50 -22.75 -51.13 8.99
N ALA A 51 -23.25 -50.43 7.97
CA ALA A 51 -24.46 -50.78 7.22
C ALA A 51 -24.62 -49.82 6.03
N LEU A 52 -24.03 -50.16 4.87
CA LEU A 52 -24.45 -49.74 3.51
C LEU A 52 -23.55 -50.47 2.49
N SER A 53 -23.52 -51.81 2.55
CA SER A 53 -22.83 -52.66 1.58
C SER A 53 -23.81 -53.23 0.54
N GLU A 54 -24.53 -52.37 -0.17
CA GLU A 54 -25.32 -52.78 -1.34
C GLU A 54 -25.02 -51.80 -2.49
N SER A 55 -24.12 -52.21 -3.41
CA SER A 55 -23.60 -51.35 -4.47
C SER A 55 -24.59 -51.21 -5.63
N GLY A 56 -25.19 -50.02 -5.77
CA GLY A 56 -25.87 -49.63 -7.02
C GLY A 56 -24.90 -49.48 -8.20
N ARG A 57 -25.42 -49.49 -9.44
CA ARG A 57 -24.63 -49.32 -10.68
C ARG A 57 -24.92 -47.95 -11.31
N LEU A 58 -23.91 -47.37 -11.97
CA LEU A 58 -24.01 -46.11 -12.71
C LEU A 58 -23.73 -46.35 -14.19
N ALA A 59 -24.67 -45.97 -15.06
CA ALA A 59 -24.47 -45.95 -16.52
C ALA A 59 -24.10 -44.52 -16.96
N VAL A 60 -23.01 -44.37 -17.72
CA VAL A 60 -22.52 -43.07 -18.22
C VAL A 60 -22.17 -43.18 -19.70
N GLN A 61 -22.72 -42.28 -20.53
CA GLN A 61 -22.41 -42.20 -21.96
C GLN A 61 -22.56 -40.76 -22.47
N LYS A 62 -21.51 -40.20 -23.09
CA LYS A 62 -21.52 -38.88 -23.78
C LYS A 62 -22.29 -37.77 -23.01
N GLY A 63 -21.96 -37.55 -21.74
CA GLY A 63 -22.58 -36.50 -20.91
C GLY A 63 -23.97 -36.83 -20.35
N LYS A 64 -24.51 -38.02 -20.63
CA LYS A 64 -25.70 -38.58 -20.00
C LYS A 64 -25.32 -39.53 -18.86
N SER A 65 -26.05 -39.52 -17.75
CA SER A 65 -25.87 -40.50 -16.68
C SER A 65 -27.15 -40.94 -16.00
N ARG A 66 -27.17 -42.18 -15.51
CA ARG A 66 -28.30 -42.77 -14.77
C ARG A 66 -27.82 -43.76 -13.71
N TYR A 67 -28.31 -43.62 -12.48
CA TYR A 67 -28.01 -44.48 -11.34
C TYR A 67 -29.15 -45.44 -11.02
N VAL A 68 -28.80 -46.68 -10.65
CA VAL A 68 -29.76 -47.72 -10.26
C VAL A 68 -29.35 -48.30 -8.91
N SER A 69 -30.20 -48.11 -7.89
CA SER A 69 -29.89 -48.43 -6.49
C SER A 69 -30.15 -49.87 -6.05
N SER A 70 -30.99 -50.64 -6.75
CA SER A 70 -31.54 -51.90 -6.22
C SER A 70 -30.88 -53.18 -6.74
N THR A 71 -30.77 -54.17 -5.86
CA THR A 71 -30.34 -55.55 -6.12
C THR A 71 -31.22 -56.30 -7.12
N ILE A 72 -32.52 -55.98 -7.22
CA ILE A 72 -33.46 -56.61 -8.18
C ILE A 72 -33.14 -56.22 -9.63
N TRP A 73 -32.89 -54.93 -9.88
CA TRP A 73 -32.49 -54.45 -11.20
C TRP A 73 -31.07 -54.88 -11.58
N ASN A 74 -30.17 -55.07 -10.61
CA ASN A 74 -28.84 -55.64 -10.83
C ASN A 74 -28.87 -57.09 -11.33
N VAL A 75 -29.95 -57.85 -11.05
CA VAL A 75 -30.15 -59.24 -11.54
C VAL A 75 -30.80 -59.27 -12.92
N LEU A 76 -31.52 -58.21 -13.32
CA LEU A 76 -32.16 -58.07 -14.63
C LEU A 76 -31.23 -57.49 -15.70
N ALA A 77 -30.29 -56.62 -15.32
CA ALA A 77 -29.29 -56.02 -16.22
C ALA A 77 -27.95 -56.78 -16.10
N ASN A 78 -27.89 -58.00 -16.64
CA ASN A 78 -26.71 -58.86 -16.49
C ASN A 78 -25.61 -58.55 -17.53
N ASN A 79 -25.89 -57.75 -18.57
CA ASN A 79 -24.91 -57.38 -19.60
C ASN A 79 -24.75 -55.86 -19.78
N VAL A 80 -23.56 -55.42 -20.23
CA VAL A 80 -23.26 -54.01 -20.56
C VAL A 80 -24.20 -53.47 -21.64
N GLU A 81 -24.65 -54.33 -22.57
CA GLU A 81 -25.62 -53.99 -23.63
C GLU A 81 -27.02 -53.64 -23.05
N GLU A 82 -27.48 -54.29 -21.99
CA GLU A 82 -28.78 -53.98 -21.37
C GLU A 82 -28.77 -52.65 -20.59
N MET A 83 -27.61 -52.21 -20.06
CA MET A 83 -27.51 -50.87 -19.45
C MET A 83 -27.45 -49.75 -20.48
N GLN A 84 -26.98 -50.01 -21.70
CA GLN A 84 -27.09 -49.08 -22.83
C GLN A 84 -28.56 -48.95 -23.27
N ASP A 85 -29.31 -50.06 -23.35
CA ASP A 85 -30.76 -50.04 -23.58
C ASP A 85 -31.54 -49.26 -22.50
N VAL A 86 -31.05 -49.20 -21.25
CA VAL A 86 -31.66 -48.38 -20.18
C VAL A 86 -31.41 -46.87 -20.36
N LEU A 87 -30.32 -46.47 -21.02
CA LEU A 87 -30.07 -45.09 -21.44
C LEU A 87 -30.89 -44.75 -22.71
N ASP A 88 -31.03 -45.71 -23.64
CA ASP A 88 -31.68 -45.53 -24.94
C ASP A 88 -33.22 -45.71 -24.91
N SER A 89 -33.77 -46.48 -23.96
CA SER A 89 -35.23 -46.70 -23.78
C SER A 89 -36.02 -45.47 -23.34
N SER A 90 -35.34 -44.37 -22.99
CA SER A 90 -35.94 -43.05 -22.73
C SER A 90 -35.90 -42.10 -23.92
N THR A 91 -35.36 -42.51 -25.07
CA THR A 91 -35.35 -41.72 -26.30
C THR A 91 -36.00 -42.52 -27.42
N SER A 92 -37.33 -42.56 -27.46
CA SER A 92 -38.00 -42.72 -28.74
C SER A 92 -37.77 -41.44 -29.53
N GLU A 93 -36.83 -41.46 -30.48
CA GLU A 93 -36.59 -40.36 -31.43
C GLU A 93 -37.79 -40.12 -32.39
N ASP A 94 -38.93 -40.79 -32.17
CA ASP A 94 -40.20 -40.66 -32.90
C ASP A 94 -41.28 -39.87 -32.11
N GLU A 95 -40.91 -38.97 -31.19
CA GLU A 95 -41.89 -38.05 -30.60
C GLU A 95 -42.27 -36.95 -31.60
N SER A 96 -43.57 -36.84 -31.93
CA SER A 96 -44.08 -35.79 -32.82
C SER A 96 -43.87 -34.38 -32.24
N GLU A 97 -43.73 -33.35 -33.09
CA GLU A 97 -43.60 -31.95 -32.65
C GLU A 97 -44.71 -31.51 -31.66
N ASP A 98 -45.91 -32.08 -31.79
CA ASP A 98 -47.04 -31.85 -30.88
C ASP A 98 -46.79 -32.44 -29.47
N ALA A 99 -46.14 -33.60 -29.34
CA ALA A 99 -45.81 -34.21 -28.05
C ALA A 99 -44.74 -33.41 -27.30
N LEU A 100 -43.70 -32.96 -28.01
CA LEU A 100 -42.64 -32.08 -27.49
C LEU A 100 -43.19 -30.72 -27.03
N ALA A 101 -44.12 -30.13 -27.79
CA ALA A 101 -44.78 -28.89 -27.40
C ALA A 101 -45.66 -29.06 -26.15
N THR A 102 -46.33 -30.22 -26.02
CA THR A 102 -47.17 -30.54 -24.85
C THR A 102 -46.32 -30.79 -23.60
N ASN A 103 -45.20 -31.51 -23.71
CA ASN A 103 -44.26 -31.72 -22.59
C ASN A 103 -43.60 -30.41 -22.11
N SER A 104 -43.21 -29.54 -23.04
CA SER A 104 -42.68 -28.21 -22.70
C SER A 104 -43.73 -27.33 -21.99
N GLN A 105 -45.01 -27.42 -22.37
CA GLN A 105 -46.10 -26.74 -21.66
C GLN A 105 -46.30 -27.26 -20.23
N ILE A 106 -46.23 -28.58 -20.03
CA ILE A 106 -46.36 -29.20 -18.70
C ILE A 106 -45.20 -28.78 -17.78
N GLN A 107 -43.97 -28.71 -18.30
CA GLN A 107 -42.82 -28.24 -17.51
C GLN A 107 -42.82 -26.73 -17.32
N GLY A 108 -43.31 -25.97 -18.29
CA GLY A 108 -43.54 -24.53 -18.14
C GLY A 108 -44.40 -24.21 -16.92
N PHE A 109 -45.39 -25.06 -16.61
CA PHE A 109 -46.23 -24.91 -15.42
C PHE A 109 -45.43 -24.90 -14.10
N LEU A 110 -44.34 -25.69 -14.00
CA LEU A 110 -43.45 -25.72 -12.83
C LEU A 110 -42.79 -24.37 -12.55
N PHE A 111 -42.63 -23.55 -13.60
CA PHE A 111 -42.03 -22.22 -13.54
C PHE A 111 -43.07 -21.09 -13.61
N GLY A 112 -44.37 -21.41 -13.51
CA GLY A 112 -45.46 -20.45 -13.62
C GLY A 112 -45.67 -19.88 -15.03
N ILE A 113 -45.16 -20.57 -16.07
CA ILE A 113 -45.29 -20.16 -17.46
C ILE A 113 -46.67 -20.53 -17.97
N THR A 114 -47.51 -19.53 -18.25
CA THR A 114 -48.86 -19.71 -18.81
C THR A 114 -48.90 -19.69 -20.34
N SER A 115 -47.81 -19.31 -21.00
CA SER A 115 -47.68 -19.30 -22.46
C SER A 115 -46.23 -19.56 -22.87
N PRO A 116 -45.91 -20.68 -23.52
CA PRO A 116 -44.55 -20.98 -23.98
C PRO A 116 -44.10 -19.97 -25.03
N CYS A 117 -42.84 -19.57 -24.98
CA CYS A 117 -42.27 -18.65 -25.94
C CYS A 117 -42.03 -19.34 -27.29
N ARG A 118 -42.55 -18.78 -28.39
CA ARG A 118 -42.35 -19.36 -29.75
C ARG A 118 -40.88 -19.43 -30.19
N SER A 119 -40.04 -18.51 -29.71
CA SER A 119 -38.59 -18.52 -29.99
C SER A 119 -37.82 -17.74 -28.92
N LEU A 120 -36.78 -18.36 -28.38
CA LEU A 120 -35.89 -17.74 -27.40
C LEU A 120 -34.81 -16.84 -28.02
N HIS A 121 -34.65 -16.84 -29.35
CA HIS A 121 -33.62 -16.05 -30.04
C HIS A 121 -33.71 -14.55 -29.72
N ARG A 122 -34.92 -14.02 -29.50
CA ARG A 122 -35.13 -12.60 -29.14
C ARG A 122 -34.56 -12.20 -27.77
N PHE A 123 -34.23 -13.17 -26.93
CA PHE A 123 -33.66 -12.92 -25.60
C PHE A 123 -32.13 -12.92 -25.62
N CYS A 124 -31.51 -13.46 -26.66
CA CYS A 124 -30.06 -13.42 -26.83
C CYS A 124 -29.58 -11.96 -26.94
N PRO A 125 -28.59 -11.55 -26.12
CA PRO A 125 -27.98 -10.24 -26.28
C PRO A 125 -27.16 -10.17 -27.58
N PRO A 126 -26.94 -8.97 -28.13
CA PRO A 126 -25.90 -8.73 -29.14
C PRO A 126 -24.53 -9.28 -28.71
N ALA A 127 -23.69 -9.69 -29.66
CA ALA A 127 -22.44 -10.40 -29.38
C ALA A 127 -21.48 -9.63 -28.45
N ASP A 128 -21.37 -8.31 -28.61
CA ASP A 128 -20.61 -7.41 -27.73
C ASP A 128 -21.10 -7.49 -26.28
N LYS A 129 -22.41 -7.40 -26.08
CA LYS A 129 -23.04 -7.50 -24.74
C LYS A 129 -22.98 -8.91 -24.17
N ALA A 130 -23.05 -9.94 -25.02
CA ALA A 130 -22.87 -11.32 -24.63
C ALA A 130 -21.45 -11.57 -24.09
N CYS A 131 -20.42 -11.08 -24.79
CA CYS A 131 -19.03 -11.15 -24.35
C CYS A 131 -18.81 -10.41 -23.02
N TYR A 132 -19.39 -9.22 -22.86
CA TYR A 132 -19.32 -8.48 -21.60
C TYR A 132 -19.94 -9.25 -20.44
N LEU A 133 -21.13 -9.84 -20.63
CA LEU A 133 -21.79 -10.66 -19.60
C LEU A 133 -20.98 -11.94 -19.26
N ILE A 134 -20.34 -12.56 -20.24
CA ILE A 134 -19.48 -13.74 -20.03
C ILE A 134 -18.25 -13.36 -19.20
N LYS A 135 -17.60 -12.24 -19.53
CA LYS A 135 -16.48 -11.70 -18.74
C LYS A 135 -16.91 -11.32 -17.32
N THR A 136 -18.07 -10.68 -17.18
CA THR A 136 -18.65 -10.34 -15.88
C THR A 136 -18.89 -11.60 -15.04
N TYR A 137 -19.39 -12.68 -15.66
CA TYR A 137 -19.56 -13.95 -14.97
C TYR A 137 -18.21 -14.53 -14.49
N GLU A 138 -17.20 -14.51 -15.35
CA GLU A 138 -15.83 -14.98 -15.06
C GLU A 138 -15.22 -14.25 -13.86
N GLU A 139 -15.40 -12.92 -13.78
CA GLU A 139 -14.81 -12.09 -12.72
C GLU A 139 -15.63 -12.12 -11.42
N ASN A 140 -16.97 -12.07 -11.52
CA ASN A 140 -17.83 -11.83 -10.35
C ASN A 140 -18.50 -13.10 -9.79
N VAL A 141 -18.73 -14.13 -10.62
CA VAL A 141 -19.59 -15.26 -10.26
C VAL A 141 -18.82 -16.57 -10.19
N ALA A 142 -18.00 -16.89 -11.20
CA ALA A 142 -17.26 -18.14 -11.27
C ALA A 142 -16.38 -18.42 -10.02
N PRO A 143 -15.67 -17.42 -9.43
CA PRO A 143 -14.87 -17.63 -8.22
C PRO A 143 -15.70 -17.95 -6.98
N LEU A 144 -16.97 -17.53 -6.96
CA LEU A 144 -17.88 -17.75 -5.82
C LEU A 144 -18.68 -19.05 -5.95
N LEU A 145 -18.97 -19.46 -7.18
CA LEU A 145 -19.80 -20.60 -7.55
C LEU A 145 -19.08 -21.46 -8.63
N PRO A 146 -17.96 -22.12 -8.28
CA PRO A 146 -17.15 -22.91 -9.23
C PRO A 146 -17.83 -24.26 -9.53
N ILE A 147 -19.03 -24.21 -10.12
CA ILE A 147 -19.84 -25.38 -10.46
C ILE A 147 -19.46 -25.98 -11.81
N PHE A 148 -18.84 -25.19 -12.66
CA PHE A 148 -18.32 -25.58 -13.97
C PHE A 148 -16.81 -25.67 -13.93
N HIS A 149 -16.26 -26.44 -14.86
CA HIS A 149 -14.90 -26.18 -15.35
C HIS A 149 -14.99 -25.02 -16.33
N TRP A 150 -14.64 -23.82 -15.86
CA TRP A 150 -14.89 -22.57 -16.59
C TRP A 150 -14.22 -22.54 -17.96
N PRO A 151 -12.95 -22.96 -18.15
CA PRO A 151 -12.31 -22.96 -19.47
C PRO A 151 -13.11 -23.73 -20.52
N THR A 152 -13.60 -24.93 -20.18
CA THR A 152 -14.40 -25.76 -21.12
C THR A 152 -15.75 -25.12 -21.45
N VAL A 153 -16.42 -24.52 -20.46
CA VAL A 153 -17.72 -23.86 -20.68
C VAL A 153 -17.56 -22.57 -21.47
N ARG A 154 -16.53 -21.79 -21.17
CA ARG A 154 -16.21 -20.54 -21.87
C ARG A 154 -15.98 -20.79 -23.34
N ASP A 155 -15.13 -21.76 -23.70
CA ASP A 155 -14.86 -22.09 -25.10
C ASP A 155 -16.13 -22.54 -25.84
N LEU A 156 -16.95 -23.37 -25.19
CA LEU A 156 -18.23 -23.84 -25.75
C LEU A 156 -19.21 -22.69 -26.01
N VAL A 157 -19.34 -21.77 -25.05
CA VAL A 157 -20.26 -20.63 -25.15
C VAL A 157 -19.74 -19.60 -26.15
N MET A 158 -18.44 -19.32 -26.14
CA MET A 158 -17.81 -18.37 -27.06
C MET A 158 -17.86 -18.85 -28.50
N ASP A 159 -17.73 -20.16 -28.76
CA ASP A 159 -17.91 -20.74 -30.11
C ASP A 159 -19.31 -20.43 -30.66
N VAL A 160 -20.35 -20.55 -29.84
CA VAL A 160 -21.73 -20.21 -30.24
C VAL A 160 -21.90 -18.72 -30.48
N VAL A 161 -21.38 -17.87 -29.58
CA VAL A 161 -21.53 -16.40 -29.66
C VAL A 161 -20.78 -15.82 -30.86
N GLN A 162 -19.57 -16.29 -31.14
CA GLN A 162 -18.70 -15.75 -32.19
C GLN A 162 -18.98 -16.37 -33.57
N HIS A 163 -19.19 -17.68 -33.64
CA HIS A 163 -19.32 -18.40 -34.92
C HIS A 163 -20.77 -18.71 -35.31
N GLY A 164 -21.76 -18.31 -34.50
CA GLY A 164 -23.18 -18.43 -34.83
C GLY A 164 -23.68 -19.87 -34.97
N ARG A 165 -23.01 -20.82 -34.29
CA ARG A 165 -23.36 -22.24 -34.31
C ARG A 165 -24.74 -22.46 -33.67
N ALA A 166 -25.52 -23.40 -34.20
CA ALA A 166 -26.79 -23.76 -33.58
C ALA A 166 -26.55 -24.37 -32.18
N ALA A 167 -26.94 -23.65 -31.13
CA ALA A 167 -26.92 -24.16 -29.77
C ALA A 167 -28.08 -25.14 -29.55
N ASP A 168 -27.76 -26.31 -29.01
CA ASP A 168 -28.79 -27.22 -28.52
C ASP A 168 -29.52 -26.63 -27.29
N LYS A 169 -30.58 -27.32 -26.84
CA LYS A 169 -31.42 -26.85 -25.73
C LYS A 169 -30.65 -26.72 -24.42
N VAL A 170 -29.66 -27.57 -24.17
CA VAL A 170 -28.85 -27.56 -22.94
C VAL A 170 -27.87 -26.40 -22.96
N ILE A 171 -27.13 -26.22 -24.06
CA ILE A 171 -26.19 -25.10 -24.24
C ILE A 171 -26.93 -23.76 -24.17
N LYS A 172 -28.10 -23.67 -24.81
CA LYS A 172 -28.95 -22.47 -24.73
C LYS A 172 -29.37 -22.15 -23.28
N THR A 173 -29.71 -23.17 -22.50
CA THR A 173 -30.04 -23.01 -21.07
C THR A 173 -28.85 -22.52 -20.26
N LEU A 174 -27.67 -23.08 -20.51
CA LEU A 174 -26.41 -22.68 -19.88
C LEU A 174 -26.08 -21.21 -20.17
N MET A 175 -26.17 -20.78 -21.44
CA MET A 175 -25.90 -19.39 -21.84
C MET A 175 -26.82 -18.40 -21.13
N PHE A 176 -28.14 -18.64 -21.14
CA PHE A 176 -29.07 -17.74 -20.46
C PHE A 176 -28.85 -17.70 -18.95
N THR A 177 -28.42 -18.82 -18.35
CA THR A 177 -28.10 -18.88 -16.93
C THR A 177 -26.86 -18.03 -16.61
N ILE A 178 -25.82 -18.11 -17.43
CA ILE A 178 -24.61 -17.29 -17.30
C ILE A 178 -24.96 -15.80 -17.41
N TYR A 179 -25.78 -15.42 -18.40
CA TYR A 179 -26.23 -14.04 -18.56
C TYR A 179 -27.06 -13.54 -17.37
N HIS A 180 -27.94 -14.38 -16.85
CA HIS A 180 -28.72 -14.06 -15.65
C HIS A 180 -27.80 -13.85 -14.44
N ALA A 181 -26.88 -14.78 -14.19
CA ALA A 181 -25.95 -14.71 -13.07
C ALA A 181 -25.04 -13.46 -13.13
N ALA A 182 -24.53 -13.13 -14.31
CA ALA A 182 -23.78 -11.90 -14.54
C ALA A 182 -24.61 -10.65 -14.22
N ALA A 183 -25.85 -10.58 -14.71
CA ALA A 183 -26.75 -9.46 -14.43
C ALA A 183 -27.10 -9.32 -12.94
N VAL A 184 -27.20 -10.43 -12.20
CA VAL A 184 -27.40 -10.41 -10.74
C VAL A 184 -26.21 -9.75 -10.03
N SER A 185 -24.98 -10.01 -10.50
CA SER A 185 -23.74 -9.49 -9.89
C SER A 185 -23.46 -8.01 -10.16
N LEU A 186 -24.11 -7.40 -11.15
CA LEU A 186 -23.82 -6.02 -11.56
C LEU A 186 -24.57 -4.97 -10.71
N PRO A 187 -23.91 -3.84 -10.38
CA PRO A 187 -24.57 -2.62 -9.90
C PRO A 187 -25.57 -2.05 -10.91
N ALA A 188 -26.54 -1.27 -10.43
CA ALA A 188 -27.61 -0.72 -11.28
C ALA A 188 -27.11 0.33 -12.28
N ASP A 189 -26.14 1.16 -11.88
CA ASP A 189 -25.51 2.19 -12.72
C ASP A 189 -24.66 1.58 -13.84
N GLU A 190 -23.93 0.50 -13.54
CA GLU A 190 -23.11 -0.21 -14.52
C GLU A 190 -23.96 -0.93 -15.57
N CYS A 191 -25.07 -1.56 -15.19
CA CYS A 191 -26.03 -2.12 -16.15
C CYS A 191 -26.52 -1.06 -17.15
N HIS A 192 -26.80 0.16 -16.67
CA HIS A 192 -27.25 1.24 -17.54
C HIS A 192 -26.14 1.71 -18.50
N ARG A 193 -24.91 1.85 -17.99
CA ARG A 193 -23.76 2.32 -18.76
C ARG A 193 -23.32 1.33 -19.84
N GLU A 194 -23.10 0.06 -19.47
CA GLU A 194 -22.48 -0.94 -20.35
C GLU A 194 -23.51 -1.72 -21.19
N LEU A 195 -24.69 -2.00 -20.62
CA LEU A 195 -25.74 -2.78 -21.30
C LEU A 195 -26.86 -1.92 -21.88
N GLY A 196 -26.94 -0.63 -21.50
CA GLY A 196 -27.95 0.31 -22.00
C GLY A 196 -29.37 0.00 -21.54
N VAL A 197 -29.53 -0.82 -20.49
CA VAL A 197 -30.83 -1.29 -19.98
C VAL A 197 -30.80 -1.29 -18.46
N ALA A 198 -31.91 -0.93 -17.82
CA ALA A 198 -32.03 -0.98 -16.37
C ALA A 198 -31.91 -2.43 -15.85
N ARG A 199 -31.29 -2.58 -14.67
CA ARG A 199 -30.97 -3.88 -14.06
C ARG A 199 -32.20 -4.76 -13.85
N ASP A 200 -33.28 -4.19 -13.32
CA ASP A 200 -34.57 -4.87 -13.09
C ASP A 200 -35.18 -5.45 -14.37
N VAL A 201 -35.08 -4.72 -15.48
CA VAL A 201 -35.53 -5.18 -16.81
C VAL A 201 -34.67 -6.33 -17.31
N LEU A 202 -33.35 -6.27 -17.12
CA LEU A 202 -32.43 -7.34 -17.51
C LEU A 202 -32.67 -8.62 -16.71
N LEU A 203 -32.82 -8.52 -15.39
CA LEU A 203 -33.10 -9.66 -14.52
C LEU A 203 -34.43 -10.31 -14.91
N THR A 204 -35.49 -9.53 -15.06
CA THR A 204 -36.80 -10.04 -15.50
C THR A 204 -36.70 -10.75 -16.86
N LYS A 205 -35.98 -10.14 -17.81
CA LYS A 205 -35.78 -10.68 -19.17
C LYS A 205 -35.02 -12.01 -19.15
N PHE A 206 -33.87 -12.06 -18.50
CA PHE A 206 -33.04 -13.27 -18.49
C PHE A 206 -33.65 -14.36 -17.62
N ARG A 207 -34.28 -14.03 -16.50
CA ARG A 207 -35.00 -14.99 -15.67
C ARG A 207 -36.09 -15.72 -16.47
N PHE A 208 -36.90 -14.97 -17.22
CA PHE A 208 -37.89 -15.54 -18.12
C PHE A 208 -37.25 -16.45 -19.18
N ALA A 209 -36.15 -16.01 -19.80
CA ALA A 209 -35.44 -16.80 -20.80
C ALA A 209 -34.88 -18.12 -20.24
N VAL A 210 -34.30 -18.08 -19.03
CA VAL A 210 -33.79 -19.28 -18.33
C VAL A 210 -34.92 -20.26 -18.05
N GLN A 211 -36.04 -19.80 -17.47
CA GLN A 211 -37.19 -20.67 -17.15
C GLN A 211 -37.77 -21.37 -18.38
N GLN A 212 -37.87 -20.64 -19.51
CA GLN A 212 -38.33 -21.21 -20.77
C GLN A 212 -37.31 -22.22 -21.34
N ALA A 213 -36.01 -21.88 -21.28
CA ALA A 213 -34.94 -22.76 -21.77
C ALA A 213 -34.89 -24.08 -20.99
N ILE A 214 -35.03 -24.01 -19.66
CA ILE A 214 -35.11 -25.20 -18.79
C ILE A 214 -36.31 -26.09 -19.18
N ALA A 215 -37.48 -25.48 -19.45
CA ALA A 215 -38.66 -26.22 -19.89
C ALA A 215 -38.51 -26.80 -21.32
N GLU A 216 -37.82 -26.10 -22.24
CA GLU A 216 -37.49 -26.63 -23.58
C GLU A 216 -36.52 -27.82 -23.51
N ALA A 217 -35.63 -27.83 -22.51
CA ALA A 217 -34.56 -28.81 -22.31
C ALA A 217 -34.99 -30.07 -21.54
N ASP A 218 -36.26 -30.18 -21.16
CA ASP A 218 -36.85 -31.34 -20.46
C ASP A 218 -36.10 -31.71 -19.17
N LEU A 219 -36.16 -30.83 -18.16
CA LEU A 219 -35.48 -31.03 -16.89
C LEU A 219 -35.95 -32.30 -16.16
N LEU A 220 -37.24 -32.60 -16.18
CA LEU A 220 -37.80 -33.73 -15.43
C LEU A 220 -37.28 -35.09 -15.91
N SER A 221 -36.98 -35.20 -17.20
CA SER A 221 -36.48 -36.43 -17.83
C SER A 221 -34.98 -36.38 -18.10
N THR A 222 -34.28 -35.35 -17.60
CA THR A 222 -32.90 -35.11 -17.99
C THR A 222 -31.95 -36.20 -17.50
N GLN A 223 -31.01 -36.54 -18.37
CA GLN A 223 -29.82 -37.33 -18.03
C GLN A 223 -28.55 -36.48 -18.04
N SER A 224 -28.64 -35.17 -18.35
CA SER A 224 -27.50 -34.27 -18.54
C SER A 224 -27.04 -33.64 -17.23
N THR A 225 -25.77 -33.83 -16.88
CA THR A 225 -25.15 -33.13 -15.75
C THR A 225 -25.01 -31.64 -16.01
N VAL A 226 -24.72 -31.23 -17.24
CA VAL A 226 -24.58 -29.82 -17.65
C VAL A 226 -25.89 -29.05 -17.47
N LEU A 227 -27.02 -29.66 -17.85
CA LEU A 227 -28.33 -29.03 -17.62
C LEU A 227 -28.58 -28.84 -16.12
N LEU A 228 -28.24 -29.85 -15.30
CA LEU A 228 -28.40 -29.74 -13.85
C LEU A 228 -27.46 -28.68 -13.23
N GLN A 229 -26.21 -28.55 -13.70
CA GLN A 229 -25.30 -27.48 -13.28
C GLN A 229 -25.89 -26.10 -13.57
N ALA A 230 -26.43 -25.89 -14.78
CA ALA A 230 -27.09 -24.64 -15.14
C ALA A 230 -28.29 -24.34 -14.23
N VAL A 231 -29.13 -25.34 -13.94
CA VAL A 231 -30.28 -25.16 -13.04
C VAL A 231 -29.84 -24.84 -11.61
N VAL A 232 -28.81 -25.50 -11.08
CA VAL A 232 -28.28 -25.22 -9.74
C VAL A 232 -27.73 -23.80 -9.65
N LEU A 233 -26.94 -23.36 -10.64
CA LEU A 233 -26.45 -21.98 -10.70
C LEU A 233 -27.62 -20.97 -10.74
N PHE A 234 -28.65 -21.23 -11.55
CA PHE A 234 -29.83 -20.39 -11.61
C PHE A 234 -30.51 -20.26 -10.23
N LEU A 235 -30.70 -21.37 -9.51
CA LEU A 235 -31.32 -21.34 -8.19
C LEU A 235 -30.49 -20.59 -7.15
N MET A 236 -29.16 -20.72 -7.20
CA MET A 236 -28.26 -20.01 -6.29
C MET A 236 -28.27 -18.50 -6.53
N THR A 237 -28.51 -18.05 -7.77
CA THR A 237 -28.56 -16.62 -8.12
C THR A 237 -29.95 -16.01 -7.92
N VAL A 238 -31.03 -16.76 -8.17
CA VAL A 238 -32.42 -16.30 -7.95
C VAL A 238 -32.79 -16.15 -6.48
N ARG A 239 -32.07 -16.84 -5.58
CA ARG A 239 -32.29 -16.72 -4.12
C ARG A 239 -32.21 -15.27 -3.62
N GLY A 240 -31.37 -14.43 -4.23
CA GLY A 240 -31.24 -13.01 -3.88
C GLY A 240 -32.40 -12.10 -4.34
N GLU A 241 -33.39 -12.64 -5.06
CA GLU A 241 -34.54 -11.90 -5.62
C GLU A 241 -35.87 -12.20 -4.88
N ASP A 242 -35.82 -12.51 -3.58
CA ASP A 242 -36.99 -12.76 -2.70
C ASP A 242 -37.95 -13.88 -3.14
N ASN A 243 -37.50 -14.82 -3.99
CA ASN A 243 -38.32 -15.98 -4.40
C ASN A 243 -37.88 -17.29 -3.72
N THR A 244 -37.73 -17.24 -2.40
CA THR A 244 -37.18 -18.34 -1.59
C THR A 244 -38.04 -19.61 -1.67
N ARG A 245 -39.38 -19.51 -1.72
CA ARG A 245 -40.28 -20.69 -1.83
C ARG A 245 -40.13 -21.44 -3.14
N PHE A 246 -39.99 -20.71 -4.26
CA PHE A 246 -39.70 -21.32 -5.55
C PHE A 246 -38.38 -22.06 -5.50
N VAL A 247 -37.33 -21.40 -4.97
CA VAL A 247 -36.00 -22.01 -4.85
C VAL A 247 -36.06 -23.29 -4.01
N TRP A 248 -36.71 -23.26 -2.85
CA TRP A 248 -36.87 -24.44 -1.98
C TRP A 248 -37.60 -25.61 -2.68
N SER A 249 -38.68 -25.31 -3.41
CA SER A 249 -39.46 -26.33 -4.12
C SER A 249 -38.69 -26.97 -5.27
N ILE A 250 -38.00 -26.16 -6.08
CA ILE A 250 -37.19 -26.66 -7.20
C ILE A 250 -35.92 -27.35 -6.68
N THR A 251 -35.35 -26.91 -5.55
CA THR A 251 -34.22 -27.59 -4.90
C THR A 251 -34.59 -29.02 -4.54
N SER A 252 -35.79 -29.25 -4.02
CA SER A 252 -36.29 -30.61 -3.75
C SER A 252 -36.28 -31.52 -4.98
N MET A 253 -36.63 -30.96 -6.13
CA MET A 253 -36.61 -31.67 -7.41
C MET A 253 -35.17 -31.91 -7.90
N VAL A 254 -34.30 -30.91 -7.79
CA VAL A 254 -32.87 -31.01 -8.13
C VAL A 254 -32.16 -32.07 -7.30
N VAL A 255 -32.47 -32.20 -6.00
CA VAL A 255 -31.96 -33.29 -5.14
C VAL A 255 -32.32 -34.65 -5.72
N ARG A 256 -33.59 -34.84 -6.14
CA ARG A 256 -34.06 -36.11 -6.74
C ARG A 256 -33.41 -36.39 -8.09
N ILE A 257 -33.27 -35.38 -8.94
CA ILE A 257 -32.57 -35.52 -10.24
C ILE A 257 -31.09 -35.83 -9.99
N GLY A 258 -30.43 -35.17 -9.03
CA GLY A 258 -29.04 -35.46 -8.67
C GLY A 258 -28.84 -36.88 -8.15
N GLN A 259 -29.79 -37.41 -7.37
CA GLN A 259 -29.81 -38.81 -6.97
C GLN A 259 -29.99 -39.75 -8.17
N TYR A 260 -30.89 -39.42 -9.10
CA TYR A 260 -31.12 -40.15 -10.34
C TYR A 260 -29.88 -40.16 -11.26
N LEU A 261 -29.12 -39.06 -11.33
CA LEU A 261 -27.84 -38.99 -12.02
C LEU A 261 -26.68 -39.64 -11.22
N GLY A 262 -26.91 -40.09 -9.98
CA GLY A 262 -25.90 -40.74 -9.15
C GLY A 262 -24.87 -39.82 -8.50
N LEU A 263 -25.13 -38.51 -8.42
CA LEU A 263 -24.20 -37.51 -7.87
C LEU A 263 -23.96 -37.64 -6.36
N HIS A 264 -24.89 -38.27 -5.66
CA HIS A 264 -24.79 -38.59 -4.22
C HIS A 264 -23.81 -39.72 -3.90
N ARG A 265 -23.24 -40.37 -4.91
CA ARG A 265 -22.21 -41.41 -4.78
C ARG A 265 -20.93 -40.91 -5.45
N ASP A 266 -19.80 -41.17 -4.82
CA ASP A 266 -18.52 -40.64 -5.29
C ASP A 266 -18.08 -41.34 -6.58
N GLY A 267 -17.57 -40.56 -7.54
CA GLY A 267 -17.16 -41.07 -8.85
C GLY A 267 -16.08 -42.15 -8.79
N ASP A 268 -15.23 -42.13 -7.76
CA ASP A 268 -14.20 -43.14 -7.50
C ASP A 268 -14.80 -44.56 -7.43
N GLN A 269 -16.03 -44.70 -6.92
CA GLN A 269 -16.71 -46.00 -6.76
C GLN A 269 -17.14 -46.62 -8.10
N PHE A 270 -17.22 -45.81 -9.15
CA PHE A 270 -17.67 -46.22 -10.48
C PHE A 270 -16.54 -46.22 -11.52
N GLY A 271 -15.31 -45.88 -11.13
CA GLY A 271 -14.16 -45.79 -12.03
C GLY A 271 -14.30 -44.67 -13.08
N LEU A 272 -14.95 -43.56 -12.72
CA LEU A 272 -15.02 -42.39 -13.59
C LEU A 272 -13.64 -41.72 -13.73
N THR A 273 -13.47 -40.90 -14.76
CA THR A 273 -12.27 -40.05 -14.89
C THR A 273 -12.16 -39.13 -13.67
N SER A 274 -10.93 -38.72 -13.32
CA SER A 274 -10.68 -37.77 -12.23
C SER A 274 -11.40 -36.44 -12.48
N PHE A 275 -11.43 -35.98 -13.73
CA PHE A 275 -12.18 -34.80 -14.16
C PHE A 275 -13.68 -34.94 -13.91
N ASP A 276 -14.31 -36.02 -14.38
CA ASP A 276 -15.74 -36.24 -14.20
C ASP A 276 -16.11 -36.40 -12.72
N THR A 277 -15.24 -37.07 -11.95
CA THR A 277 -15.42 -37.23 -10.50
C THR A 277 -15.41 -35.87 -9.81
N GLU A 278 -14.43 -35.02 -10.11
CA GLU A 278 -14.33 -33.68 -9.52
C GLU A 278 -15.52 -32.78 -9.91
N MET A 279 -15.93 -32.77 -11.18
CA MET A 279 -17.11 -32.02 -11.63
C MET A 279 -18.40 -32.49 -10.94
N ARG A 280 -18.55 -33.79 -10.71
CA ARG A 280 -19.69 -34.36 -9.96
C ARG A 280 -19.64 -34.00 -8.48
N ARG A 281 -18.46 -33.98 -7.85
CA ARG A 281 -18.27 -33.50 -6.46
C ARG A 281 -18.70 -32.05 -6.34
N ARG A 282 -18.16 -31.17 -7.18
CA ARG A 282 -18.53 -29.74 -7.22
C ARG A 282 -20.04 -29.56 -7.35
N LEU A 283 -20.69 -30.24 -8.29
CA LEU A 283 -22.14 -30.16 -8.46
C LEU A 283 -22.94 -30.65 -7.25
N TRP A 284 -22.61 -31.82 -6.69
CA TRP A 284 -23.33 -32.37 -5.54
C TRP A 284 -23.23 -31.47 -4.30
N TRP A 285 -22.05 -30.90 -4.04
CA TRP A 285 -21.86 -30.00 -2.91
C TRP A 285 -22.62 -28.68 -3.08
N HIS A 286 -22.73 -28.14 -4.30
CA HIS A 286 -23.59 -26.98 -4.54
C HIS A 286 -25.08 -27.30 -4.33
N ILE A 287 -25.53 -28.51 -4.68
CA ILE A 287 -26.90 -28.99 -4.36
C ILE A 287 -27.10 -29.07 -2.84
N LEU A 288 -26.13 -29.62 -2.10
CA LEU A 288 -26.17 -29.72 -0.64
C LEU A 288 -26.24 -28.34 0.02
N LEU A 289 -25.40 -27.41 -0.41
CA LEU A 289 -25.41 -26.02 0.07
C LEU A 289 -26.76 -25.34 -0.21
N LEU A 290 -27.37 -25.62 -1.37
CA LEU A 290 -28.66 -25.07 -1.73
C LEU A 290 -29.81 -25.67 -0.89
N ASP A 291 -29.83 -26.99 -0.66
CA ASP A 291 -30.80 -27.68 0.21
C ASP A 291 -30.72 -27.15 1.64
N MET A 292 -29.50 -27.02 2.16
CA MET A 292 -29.24 -26.45 3.47
C MET A 292 -29.80 -25.04 3.62
N ARG A 293 -29.41 -24.12 2.73
CA ARG A 293 -29.79 -22.70 2.84
C ARG A 293 -31.28 -22.47 2.59
N SER A 294 -31.87 -23.21 1.64
CA SER A 294 -33.30 -23.06 1.34
C SER A 294 -34.17 -23.65 2.45
N SER A 295 -33.75 -24.74 3.10
CA SER A 295 -34.46 -25.31 4.26
C SER A 295 -34.39 -24.40 5.48
N GLU A 296 -33.22 -23.80 5.75
CA GLU A 296 -33.03 -22.80 6.82
C GLU A 296 -33.97 -21.61 6.69
N GLU A 297 -34.10 -21.03 5.49
CA GLU A 297 -34.98 -19.87 5.23
C GLU A 297 -36.47 -20.17 5.47
N HIS A 298 -36.87 -21.44 5.41
CA HIS A 298 -38.25 -21.87 5.61
C HIS A 298 -38.48 -22.55 6.96
N GLY A 299 -37.43 -22.72 7.78
CA GLY A 299 -37.49 -23.44 9.05
C GLY A 299 -37.91 -24.90 8.88
N THR A 300 -37.51 -25.56 7.79
CA THR A 300 -37.78 -26.98 7.53
C THR A 300 -36.53 -27.83 7.69
N ASP A 301 -36.70 -29.14 7.85
CA ASP A 301 -35.59 -30.09 7.79
C ASP A 301 -35.01 -30.18 6.38
N ARG A 302 -33.71 -30.46 6.30
CA ARG A 302 -32.96 -30.69 5.05
C ARG A 302 -33.35 -32.03 4.43
N GLN A 303 -33.32 -32.14 3.10
CA GLN A 303 -33.58 -33.41 2.41
C GLN A 303 -32.36 -34.33 2.38
N ILE A 304 -31.17 -33.74 2.31
CA ILE A 304 -29.91 -34.48 2.31
C ILE A 304 -29.43 -34.59 3.75
N SER A 305 -29.55 -35.79 4.33
CA SER A 305 -29.04 -36.08 5.66
C SER A 305 -27.66 -36.76 5.60
N GLU A 306 -26.89 -36.63 6.67
CA GLU A 306 -25.61 -37.32 6.83
C GLU A 306 -25.79 -38.84 6.66
N GLY A 307 -24.85 -39.48 5.95
CA GLY A 307 -24.91 -40.92 5.63
C GLY A 307 -25.75 -41.29 4.39
N THR A 308 -26.54 -40.37 3.82
CA THR A 308 -27.33 -40.65 2.59
C THR A 308 -26.53 -40.48 1.30
N TYR A 309 -25.35 -39.86 1.38
CA TYR A 309 -24.41 -39.66 0.29
C TYR A 309 -23.00 -40.10 0.70
N SER A 310 -22.16 -40.40 -0.28
CA SER A 310 -20.75 -40.76 -0.05
C SER A 310 -19.76 -39.89 -0.83
N THR A 311 -20.26 -38.87 -1.53
CA THR A 311 -19.48 -37.91 -2.31
C THR A 311 -18.52 -37.13 -1.41
N LYS A 312 -17.22 -37.18 -1.71
CA LYS A 312 -16.18 -36.47 -0.95
C LYS A 312 -16.23 -34.97 -1.21
N LEU A 313 -15.58 -34.18 -0.36
CA LEU A 313 -15.35 -32.75 -0.62
C LEU A 313 -14.68 -32.55 -1.99
N PRO A 314 -14.97 -31.44 -2.69
CA PRO A 314 -14.22 -31.05 -3.87
C PRO A 314 -12.72 -30.91 -3.53
N SER A 315 -11.86 -31.00 -4.54
CA SER A 315 -10.42 -30.88 -4.35
C SER A 315 -10.00 -29.39 -4.35
N ASN A 316 -9.03 -29.00 -3.52
CA ASN A 316 -8.46 -27.64 -3.52
C ASN A 316 -7.54 -27.46 -4.75
N VAL A 317 -8.11 -27.16 -5.92
CA VAL A 317 -7.36 -27.01 -7.18
C VAL A 317 -7.96 -25.91 -8.05
N ASN A 318 -7.10 -25.20 -8.79
CA ASN A 318 -7.51 -24.29 -9.87
C ASN A 318 -7.98 -25.08 -11.10
N ASP A 319 -8.86 -24.49 -11.90
CA ASP A 319 -9.41 -25.13 -13.10
C ASP A 319 -8.33 -25.47 -14.14
N GLU A 320 -7.25 -24.70 -14.23
CA GLU A 320 -6.11 -24.98 -15.13
C GLU A 320 -5.44 -26.36 -14.88
N CYS A 321 -5.60 -26.91 -13.67
CA CYS A 321 -5.09 -28.23 -13.30
C CYS A 321 -6.03 -29.37 -13.70
N LEU A 322 -7.21 -29.06 -14.25
CA LEU A 322 -8.23 -30.02 -14.66
C LEU A 322 -8.39 -29.99 -16.17
N TYR A 323 -8.50 -31.17 -16.77
CA TYR A 323 -8.80 -31.27 -18.20
C TYR A 323 -9.70 -32.48 -18.51
N PRO A 324 -10.62 -32.36 -19.50
CA PRO A 324 -11.51 -33.46 -19.84
C PRO A 324 -10.76 -34.75 -20.18
N GLY A 325 -11.15 -35.86 -19.53
CA GLY A 325 -10.53 -37.18 -19.75
C GLY A 325 -9.33 -37.50 -18.85
N MET A 326 -8.95 -36.61 -17.93
CA MET A 326 -7.89 -36.82 -16.94
C MET A 326 -8.12 -38.09 -16.11
N MET A 327 -7.15 -39.00 -16.08
CA MET A 327 -7.19 -40.24 -15.29
C MET A 327 -6.27 -40.21 -14.06
N GLU A 328 -5.25 -39.35 -14.04
CA GLU A 328 -4.41 -39.18 -12.86
C GLU A 328 -5.21 -38.59 -11.69
N PRO A 329 -4.91 -38.98 -10.43
CA PRO A 329 -5.58 -38.40 -9.27
C PRO A 329 -5.38 -36.88 -9.23
N VAL A 330 -6.46 -36.13 -8.99
CA VAL A 330 -6.40 -34.70 -8.71
C VAL A 330 -5.58 -34.50 -7.43
N ARG A 331 -4.48 -33.75 -7.53
CA ARG A 331 -3.63 -33.43 -6.38
C ARG A 331 -4.07 -32.09 -5.79
N PRO A 332 -4.60 -32.05 -4.55
CA PRO A 332 -4.90 -30.80 -3.88
C PRO A 332 -3.63 -29.94 -3.76
N GLN A 333 -3.76 -28.65 -4.02
CA GLN A 333 -2.70 -27.66 -3.83
C GLN A 333 -2.71 -27.15 -2.39
N THR A 334 -1.54 -26.79 -1.89
CA THR A 334 -1.38 -25.96 -0.68
C THR A 334 -1.56 -24.50 -1.07
N GLY A 335 -2.29 -23.70 -0.29
CA GLY A 335 -2.58 -22.31 -0.65
C GLY A 335 -4.05 -22.05 -1.01
N PHE A 336 -4.36 -20.78 -1.28
CA PHE A 336 -5.64 -20.36 -1.85
C PHE A 336 -5.73 -20.75 -3.33
N THR A 337 -6.77 -21.50 -3.69
CA THR A 337 -7.22 -21.76 -5.08
C THR A 337 -8.60 -21.15 -5.34
N GLU A 338 -9.05 -21.17 -6.60
CA GLU A 338 -10.42 -20.84 -7.01
C GLU A 338 -11.49 -21.64 -6.22
N MET A 339 -11.14 -22.82 -5.71
CA MET A 339 -12.04 -23.67 -4.92
C MET A 339 -12.12 -23.29 -3.45
N THR A 340 -11.22 -22.44 -2.93
CA THR A 340 -11.09 -22.19 -1.48
C THR A 340 -12.37 -21.69 -0.84
N PHE A 341 -13.00 -20.68 -1.43
CA PHE A 341 -14.25 -20.13 -0.90
C PHE A 341 -15.37 -21.17 -0.89
N CYS A 342 -15.45 -22.00 -1.94
CA CYS A 342 -16.40 -23.11 -2.02
C CYS A 342 -16.13 -24.14 -0.92
N LEU A 343 -14.87 -24.50 -0.67
CA LEU A 343 -14.48 -25.45 0.37
C LEU A 343 -14.83 -24.96 1.78
N ILE A 344 -14.53 -23.68 2.08
CA ILE A 344 -14.93 -23.05 3.34
C ILE A 344 -16.45 -23.19 3.55
N ARG A 345 -17.25 -22.91 2.51
CA ARG A 345 -18.72 -23.05 2.59
C ARG A 345 -19.14 -24.50 2.81
N CYS A 346 -18.51 -25.46 2.13
CA CYS A 346 -18.81 -26.88 2.30
C CYS A 346 -18.50 -27.36 3.72
N GLU A 347 -17.42 -26.87 4.32
CA GLU A 347 -17.01 -27.25 5.67
C GLU A 347 -17.88 -26.62 6.74
N VAL A 348 -18.21 -25.33 6.59
CA VAL A 348 -19.23 -24.68 7.41
C VAL A 348 -20.55 -25.47 7.35
N ALA A 349 -20.92 -25.99 6.17
CA ALA A 349 -22.09 -26.83 6.02
C ALA A 349 -22.00 -28.17 6.78
N ILE A 350 -20.85 -28.84 6.73
CA ILE A 350 -20.59 -30.06 7.52
C ILE A 350 -20.73 -29.77 9.02
N VAL A 351 -20.11 -28.69 9.50
CA VAL A 351 -20.14 -28.29 10.91
C VAL A 351 -21.57 -28.00 11.37
N LEU A 352 -22.31 -27.18 10.63
CA LEU A 352 -23.69 -26.85 10.95
C LEU A 352 -24.60 -28.10 10.95
N ASN A 353 -24.32 -29.09 10.09
CA ASN A 353 -25.00 -30.39 10.14
C ASN A 353 -24.72 -31.13 11.46
N GLN A 354 -23.45 -31.21 11.88
CA GLN A 354 -23.06 -31.85 13.15
C GLN A 354 -23.68 -31.17 14.37
N VAL A 355 -23.73 -29.82 14.36
CA VAL A 355 -24.36 -29.04 15.43
C VAL A 355 -25.87 -29.31 15.48
N THR A 356 -26.54 -29.28 14.32
CA THR A 356 -27.99 -29.52 14.26
C THR A 356 -28.36 -30.94 14.70
N SER A 357 -27.55 -31.94 14.34
CA SER A 357 -27.76 -33.33 14.75
C SER A 357 -27.48 -33.54 16.25
N ALA A 358 -26.48 -32.87 16.82
CA ALA A 358 -26.21 -32.86 18.26
C ALA A 358 -27.35 -32.21 19.07
N ILE A 359 -27.92 -31.11 18.56
CA ILE A 359 -29.10 -30.45 19.16
C ILE A 359 -30.32 -31.37 19.10
N SER A 360 -30.52 -32.07 17.98
CA SER A 360 -31.70 -32.93 17.76
C SER A 360 -31.62 -34.27 18.50
N SER A 361 -30.42 -34.75 18.82
CA SER A 361 -30.18 -36.03 19.50
C SER A 361 -30.09 -35.93 21.03
N SER A 362 -30.06 -34.72 21.60
CA SER A 362 -29.95 -34.50 23.03
C SER A 362 -31.29 -34.16 23.69
N SER A 363 -31.79 -35.10 24.51
CA SER A 363 -32.53 -34.72 25.71
C SER A 363 -31.55 -34.01 26.66
N SER A 364 -31.54 -32.66 26.62
CA SER A 364 -30.90 -31.73 27.57
C SER A 364 -29.40 -31.92 27.91
N ASP A 365 -28.61 -30.85 27.69
CA ASP A 365 -27.36 -30.47 28.39
C ASP A 365 -25.95 -30.76 27.79
N GLN A 366 -25.73 -30.99 26.48
CA GLN A 366 -24.34 -31.17 25.97
C GLN A 366 -23.92 -30.48 24.66
N ALA A 367 -24.64 -29.50 24.12
CA ALA A 367 -24.08 -28.60 23.09
C ALA A 367 -23.63 -27.29 23.75
N THR A 368 -22.40 -27.24 24.29
CA THR A 368 -21.82 -26.04 24.94
C THR A 368 -21.24 -25.05 23.91
N PRO A 369 -21.30 -23.73 24.14
CA PRO A 369 -20.63 -22.71 23.31
C PRO A 369 -19.14 -23.00 23.02
N GLN A 370 -18.44 -23.64 23.98
CA GLN A 370 -17.04 -24.06 23.83
C GLN A 370 -16.78 -25.03 22.67
N SER A 371 -17.73 -25.89 22.29
CA SER A 371 -17.53 -26.77 21.15
C SER A 371 -17.66 -26.03 19.81
N LEU A 372 -18.43 -24.94 19.77
CA LEU A 372 -18.54 -24.08 18.58
C LEU A 372 -17.28 -23.22 18.39
N GLU A 373 -16.70 -22.72 19.49
CA GLU A 373 -15.42 -22.00 19.49
C GLU A 373 -14.27 -22.89 19.01
N GLN A 374 -14.15 -24.11 19.53
CA GLN A 374 -13.11 -25.07 19.07
C GLN A 374 -13.24 -25.43 17.59
N ILE A 375 -14.46 -25.45 17.06
CA ILE A 375 -14.69 -25.71 15.64
C ILE A 375 -14.38 -24.47 14.78
N ALA A 376 -14.71 -23.27 15.27
CA ALA A 376 -14.33 -22.02 14.61
C ALA A 376 -12.81 -21.84 14.60
N GLU A 377 -12.12 -22.16 15.69
CA GLU A 377 -10.66 -22.26 15.77
C GLU A 377 -10.15 -23.29 14.76
N GLY A 378 -10.71 -24.50 14.69
CA GLY A 378 -10.30 -25.49 13.71
C GLY A 378 -10.50 -25.07 12.24
N ILE A 379 -11.50 -24.25 11.93
CA ILE A 379 -11.68 -23.65 10.59
C ILE A 379 -10.65 -22.53 10.39
N SER A 380 -10.45 -21.67 11.38
CA SER A 380 -9.46 -20.59 11.35
C SER A 380 -8.05 -21.14 11.15
N ASP A 381 -7.65 -22.13 11.94
CA ASP A 381 -6.37 -22.84 11.86
C ASP A 381 -6.16 -23.48 10.50
N ARG A 382 -7.23 -23.98 9.86
CA ARG A 382 -7.15 -24.59 8.52
C ARG A 382 -7.13 -23.55 7.41
N ILE A 383 -7.78 -22.41 7.58
CA ILE A 383 -7.61 -21.25 6.69
C ILE A 383 -6.17 -20.73 6.82
N GLN A 384 -5.62 -20.68 8.03
CA GLN A 384 -4.23 -20.30 8.30
C GLN A 384 -3.23 -21.32 7.76
N GLN A 385 -3.47 -22.62 7.93
CA GLN A 385 -2.60 -23.69 7.41
C GLN A 385 -2.64 -23.81 5.88
N ASN A 386 -3.74 -23.38 5.25
CA ASN A 386 -3.85 -23.32 3.78
C ASN A 386 -3.55 -21.92 3.24
N ALA A 387 -3.24 -20.93 4.08
CA ALA A 387 -2.71 -19.66 3.61
C ALA A 387 -1.22 -19.87 3.33
N ASP A 388 -0.80 -19.63 2.09
CA ASP A 388 0.62 -19.41 1.86
C ASP A 388 0.99 -18.10 2.57
N TYR A 389 1.62 -18.21 3.74
CA TYR A 389 2.01 -17.03 4.52
C TYR A 389 2.94 -16.10 3.72
N ALA A 390 3.65 -16.61 2.69
CA ALA A 390 4.48 -15.81 1.80
C ALA A 390 3.70 -15.16 0.64
N GLN A 391 2.37 -15.32 0.57
CA GLN A 391 1.54 -14.79 -0.53
C GLN A 391 1.73 -13.29 -0.74
N GLY A 392 1.87 -12.49 0.33
CA GLY A 392 2.12 -11.05 0.21
C GLY A 392 3.44 -10.72 -0.51
N ILE A 393 4.44 -11.59 -0.38
CA ILE A 393 5.74 -11.47 -1.07
C ILE A 393 5.61 -11.91 -2.52
N TYR A 394 4.90 -13.00 -2.80
CA TYR A 394 4.54 -13.36 -4.17
C TYR A 394 3.79 -12.23 -4.87
N ASP A 395 2.87 -11.56 -4.19
CA ASP A 395 2.13 -10.43 -4.75
C ASP A 395 3.03 -9.20 -4.93
N LEU A 396 4.03 -8.97 -4.06
CA LEU A 396 5.06 -7.94 -4.28
C LEU A 396 5.82 -8.21 -5.58
N VAL A 397 6.27 -9.45 -5.80
CA VAL A 397 6.94 -9.84 -7.05
C VAL A 397 6.02 -9.60 -8.25
N ARG A 398 4.74 -10.02 -8.19
CA ARG A 398 3.77 -9.77 -9.27
C ARG A 398 3.55 -8.29 -9.53
N ARG A 399 3.53 -7.44 -8.49
CA ARG A 399 3.36 -5.99 -8.63
C ARG A 399 4.56 -5.31 -9.26
N ARG A 400 5.78 -5.70 -8.88
CA ARG A 400 7.01 -4.96 -9.23
C ARG A 400 7.82 -5.55 -10.36
N ILE A 401 7.75 -6.86 -10.57
CA ILE A 401 8.51 -7.59 -11.59
C ILE A 401 7.64 -8.70 -12.23
N PRO A 402 6.48 -8.36 -12.81
CA PRO A 402 5.47 -9.32 -13.25
C PRO A 402 6.01 -10.37 -14.25
N GLN A 403 6.98 -10.00 -15.08
CA GLN A 403 7.60 -10.91 -16.05
C GLN A 403 8.38 -12.07 -15.40
N HIS A 404 8.71 -11.95 -14.11
CA HIS A 404 9.43 -12.97 -13.33
C HIS A 404 8.59 -13.53 -12.18
N ALA A 405 7.26 -13.35 -12.18
CA ALA A 405 6.38 -13.82 -11.11
C ALA A 405 6.58 -15.30 -10.76
N ASP A 406 6.81 -16.16 -11.76
CA ASP A 406 7.01 -17.60 -11.60
C ASP A 406 8.49 -18.01 -11.46
N SER A 407 9.40 -17.04 -11.44
CA SER A 407 10.85 -17.28 -11.33
C SER A 407 11.32 -17.41 -9.88
N PHE A 408 10.46 -17.13 -8.90
CA PHE A 408 10.77 -17.16 -7.48
C PHE A 408 9.95 -18.21 -6.73
N GLN A 409 10.56 -18.83 -5.73
CA GLN A 409 9.90 -19.68 -4.76
C GLN A 409 10.27 -19.20 -3.35
N PHE A 410 9.27 -19.06 -2.48
CA PHE A 410 9.46 -18.65 -1.09
C PHE A 410 9.17 -19.81 -0.14
N SER A 411 9.94 -19.93 0.95
CA SER A 411 9.76 -20.98 1.96
C SER A 411 10.00 -20.42 3.36
N LEU A 412 8.99 -20.47 4.22
CA LEU A 412 9.15 -20.15 5.63
C LEU A 412 9.75 -21.35 6.37
N LEU A 413 10.82 -21.11 7.12
CA LEU A 413 11.47 -22.11 7.97
C LEU A 413 10.65 -22.29 9.25
N ASP A 414 10.40 -23.54 9.67
CA ASP A 414 9.57 -23.94 10.82
C ASP A 414 10.04 -23.43 12.21
N THR A 415 11.04 -22.56 12.26
CA THR A 415 11.59 -21.99 13.49
C THR A 415 10.85 -20.72 13.89
N VAL A 416 10.10 -20.86 15.00
CA VAL A 416 9.45 -19.85 15.87
C VAL A 416 7.94 -19.66 15.62
N GLN A 417 7.15 -20.63 16.09
CA GLN A 417 5.69 -20.52 16.28
C GLN A 417 5.29 -19.94 17.65
N SER A 418 6.24 -19.47 18.46
CA SER A 418 5.93 -18.84 19.75
C SER A 418 5.85 -17.32 19.57
N PRO A 419 4.83 -16.65 20.12
CA PRO A 419 4.84 -15.18 20.20
C PRO A 419 6.13 -14.75 20.91
N PRO A 420 6.85 -13.73 20.39
CA PRO A 420 8.11 -13.33 20.96
C PRO A 420 7.90 -12.87 22.40
N ASP A 421 8.53 -13.55 23.34
CA ASP A 421 8.86 -12.92 24.62
C ASP A 421 9.79 -11.75 24.25
N TYR A 422 9.42 -10.50 24.57
CA TYR A 422 10.17 -9.30 24.18
C TYR A 422 11.63 -9.30 24.72
N THR A 423 11.99 -10.28 25.55
CA THR A 423 13.34 -10.51 26.04
C THR A 423 14.19 -11.47 25.19
N ASP A 424 13.57 -12.36 24.40
CA ASP A 424 14.28 -13.27 23.49
C ASP A 424 14.33 -12.63 22.09
N GLN A 425 15.43 -11.93 21.79
CA GLN A 425 15.64 -11.27 20.50
C GLN A 425 15.62 -12.29 19.35
N VAL A 426 14.48 -12.43 18.68
CA VAL A 426 14.38 -13.21 17.44
C VAL A 426 15.06 -12.41 16.33
N LYS A 427 16.08 -13.03 15.73
CA LYS A 427 16.82 -12.46 14.59
C LYS A 427 16.25 -13.03 13.30
N ASP A 428 16.06 -12.16 12.32
CA ASP A 428 15.60 -12.57 10.99
C ASP A 428 16.77 -13.19 10.22
N GLN A 429 16.51 -14.29 9.52
CA GLN A 429 17.51 -15.08 8.82
C GLN A 429 16.97 -15.50 7.46
N TYR A 430 17.80 -15.40 6.43
CA TYR A 430 17.43 -15.79 5.08
C TYR A 430 18.55 -16.57 4.37
N VAL A 431 18.14 -17.36 3.39
CA VAL A 431 19.01 -18.09 2.46
C VAL A 431 18.44 -17.93 1.05
N VAL A 432 19.27 -17.51 0.10
CA VAL A 432 18.95 -17.46 -1.33
C VAL A 432 19.74 -18.54 -2.05
N SER A 433 19.08 -19.33 -2.89
CA SER A 433 19.69 -20.37 -3.73
C SER A 433 19.04 -20.44 -5.11
N THR A 434 19.70 -21.08 -6.08
CA THR A 434 19.08 -21.41 -7.38
C THR A 434 18.81 -22.91 -7.44
N LEU A 435 17.57 -23.29 -7.74
CA LEU A 435 17.13 -24.66 -7.92
C LEU A 435 17.60 -25.22 -9.27
N GLN A 436 17.55 -26.55 -9.42
CA GLN A 436 18.00 -27.24 -10.65
C GLN A 436 17.21 -26.82 -11.90
N ASN A 437 15.96 -26.36 -11.73
CA ASN A 437 15.11 -25.86 -12.81
C ASN A 437 15.34 -24.38 -13.15
N GLY A 438 16.27 -23.69 -12.47
CA GLY A 438 16.57 -22.27 -12.65
C GLY A 438 15.76 -21.31 -11.77
N THR A 439 14.78 -21.80 -11.01
CA THR A 439 13.99 -20.99 -10.06
C THR A 439 14.88 -20.49 -8.91
N ILE A 440 14.70 -19.23 -8.52
CA ILE A 440 15.37 -18.65 -7.35
C ILE A 440 14.55 -18.99 -6.11
N LEU A 441 15.12 -19.80 -5.21
CA LEU A 441 14.52 -20.17 -3.93
C LEU A 441 15.03 -19.22 -2.84
N ILE A 442 14.10 -18.61 -2.12
CA ILE A 442 14.36 -17.76 -0.95
C ILE A 442 13.71 -18.40 0.26
N GLU A 443 14.52 -18.76 1.24
CA GLU A 443 14.10 -19.36 2.50
C GLU A 443 14.33 -18.36 3.62
N GLY A 444 13.45 -18.30 4.62
CA GLY A 444 13.62 -17.42 5.76
C GLY A 444 12.71 -17.75 6.93
N ASN A 445 13.05 -17.28 8.13
CA ASN A 445 12.25 -17.54 9.35
C ASN A 445 11.13 -16.49 9.58
N SER A 446 11.04 -15.47 8.74
CA SER A 446 9.96 -14.47 8.77
C SER A 446 9.72 -13.89 7.37
N LEU A 447 8.59 -13.21 7.18
CA LEU A 447 8.27 -12.53 5.91
C LEU A 447 9.22 -11.36 5.62
N SER A 448 9.72 -10.70 6.67
CA SER A 448 10.75 -9.67 6.53
C SER A 448 12.07 -10.27 6.05
N ALA A 449 12.45 -11.45 6.56
CA ALA A 449 13.63 -12.17 6.10
C ALA A 449 13.51 -12.61 4.63
N LEU A 450 12.35 -13.11 4.22
CA LEU A 450 12.08 -13.46 2.81
C LEU A 450 12.20 -12.25 1.89
N SER A 451 11.64 -11.12 2.31
CA SER A 451 11.65 -9.87 1.53
C SER A 451 13.05 -9.27 1.41
N TYR A 452 13.82 -9.28 2.50
CA TYR A 452 15.21 -8.83 2.47
C TYR A 452 16.10 -9.79 1.65
N GLY A 453 15.90 -11.11 1.74
CA GLY A 453 16.56 -12.08 0.87
C GLY A 453 16.26 -11.86 -0.61
N LEU A 454 15.00 -11.52 -0.95
CA LEU A 454 14.61 -11.10 -2.29
C LEU A 454 15.36 -9.84 -2.73
N HIS A 455 15.44 -8.82 -1.87
CA HIS A 455 16.18 -7.60 -2.15
C HIS A 455 17.66 -7.87 -2.42
N ARG A 456 18.32 -8.67 -1.59
CA ARG A 456 19.73 -9.04 -1.81
C ARG A 456 19.96 -9.71 -3.15
N TYR A 457 19.06 -10.59 -3.58
CA TYR A 457 19.15 -11.16 -4.91
C TYR A 457 18.98 -10.11 -6.02
N LEU A 458 17.94 -9.27 -5.91
CA LEU A 458 17.61 -8.27 -6.91
C LEU A 458 18.72 -7.21 -7.05
N ALA A 459 19.24 -6.69 -5.95
CA ALA A 459 20.27 -5.66 -5.93
C ALA A 459 21.66 -6.24 -6.25
N ASP A 460 22.09 -7.29 -5.54
CA ASP A 460 23.48 -7.78 -5.63
C ASP A 460 23.75 -8.62 -6.89
N VAL A 461 22.71 -9.29 -7.42
CA VAL A 461 22.86 -10.25 -8.51
C VAL A 461 22.18 -9.77 -9.79
N ALA A 462 20.93 -9.32 -9.70
CA ALA A 462 20.19 -8.84 -10.88
C ALA A 462 20.44 -7.35 -11.18
N HIS A 463 21.07 -6.61 -10.27
CA HIS A 463 21.39 -5.19 -10.36
C HIS A 463 20.18 -4.30 -10.69
N VAL A 464 19.07 -4.55 -9.98
CA VAL A 464 17.84 -3.77 -10.06
C VAL A 464 17.29 -3.46 -8.66
N ASP A 465 16.61 -2.33 -8.49
CA ASP A 465 16.02 -1.93 -7.20
C ASP A 465 14.76 -1.04 -7.35
N LEU A 466 14.16 -0.65 -6.22
CA LEU A 466 13.17 0.41 -6.06
C LEU A 466 13.83 1.64 -5.44
N TRP A 467 13.54 2.82 -5.97
CA TRP A 467 14.05 4.11 -5.45
C TRP A 467 12.90 5.10 -5.29
N TRP A 468 12.90 5.95 -4.28
CA TRP A 468 11.76 6.83 -3.97
C TRP A 468 11.44 7.79 -5.12
N PHE A 469 12.45 8.44 -5.68
CA PHE A 469 12.24 9.44 -6.73
C PHE A 469 12.41 8.89 -8.15
N ILE A 470 13.16 7.80 -8.31
CA ILE A 470 13.36 7.18 -9.63
C ILE A 470 12.22 6.20 -9.94
N GLY A 471 11.55 5.68 -8.90
CA GLY A 471 10.46 4.73 -9.01
C GLY A 471 10.92 3.28 -9.14
N ASN A 472 10.09 2.47 -9.77
CA ASN A 472 10.38 1.05 -9.97
C ASN A 472 11.47 0.87 -11.04
N ARG A 473 12.56 0.19 -10.70
CA ARG A 473 13.58 -0.30 -11.66
C ARG A 473 13.69 -1.83 -11.65
N LEU A 474 12.87 -2.53 -10.87
CA LEU A 474 12.78 -3.99 -10.91
C LEU A 474 12.19 -4.50 -12.24
N ASP A 475 11.38 -3.68 -12.89
CA ASP A 475 10.75 -3.95 -14.17
C ASP A 475 11.76 -4.10 -15.33
N VAL A 476 12.96 -3.54 -15.20
CA VAL A 476 14.04 -3.66 -16.21
C VAL A 476 15.00 -4.83 -15.96
N ALA A 477 14.66 -5.75 -15.05
CA ALA A 477 15.46 -6.94 -14.79
C ALA A 477 15.74 -7.76 -16.08
N PRO A 478 16.89 -8.45 -16.18
CA PRO A 478 17.22 -9.27 -17.33
C PRO A 478 16.17 -10.34 -17.61
N LYS A 479 15.82 -10.54 -18.89
CA LYS A 479 14.82 -11.55 -19.33
C LYS A 479 15.07 -12.96 -18.78
N GLU A 480 16.33 -13.31 -18.57
CA GLU A 480 16.73 -14.51 -17.86
C GLU A 480 17.47 -14.08 -16.60
N LEU A 481 16.90 -14.43 -15.43
CA LEU A 481 17.48 -14.07 -14.15
C LEU A 481 18.79 -14.81 -13.92
N PRO A 482 19.87 -14.15 -13.44
CA PRO A 482 21.15 -14.80 -13.24
C PRO A 482 21.09 -15.87 -12.13
N ALA A 483 21.57 -17.07 -12.44
CA ALA A 483 21.70 -18.14 -11.44
C ALA A 483 22.84 -17.83 -10.47
N ILE A 484 22.64 -18.12 -9.18
CA ILE A 484 23.69 -18.01 -8.17
C ILE A 484 24.44 -19.34 -7.99
N GLN A 485 25.77 -19.27 -8.02
CA GLN A 485 26.64 -20.45 -7.86
C GLN A 485 26.87 -20.80 -6.38
N GLN A 486 26.84 -19.79 -5.51
CA GLN A 486 26.99 -19.91 -4.08
C GLN A 486 25.76 -19.31 -3.40
N GLN A 487 25.27 -20.00 -2.37
CA GLN A 487 24.12 -19.51 -1.60
C GLN A 487 24.47 -18.18 -0.92
N ILE A 488 23.52 -17.24 -0.96
CA ILE A 488 23.60 -15.98 -0.22
C ILE A 488 22.86 -16.19 1.09
N THR A 489 23.53 -15.95 2.22
CA THR A 489 22.94 -16.14 3.55
C THR A 489 23.13 -14.88 4.37
N GLY A 490 22.13 -14.49 5.16
CA GLY A 490 22.26 -13.36 6.09
C GLY A 490 21.41 -13.54 7.34
N SER A 491 21.78 -12.81 8.38
CA SER A 491 21.07 -12.75 9.67
C SER A 491 21.07 -11.32 10.17
N SER A 492 19.92 -10.83 10.63
CA SER A 492 19.85 -9.54 11.29
C SER A 492 20.63 -9.60 12.62
N VAL A 493 21.19 -8.47 13.04
CA VAL A 493 21.88 -8.35 14.33
C VAL A 493 20.99 -7.80 15.43
N VAL A 494 19.84 -7.25 15.03
CA VAL A 494 18.78 -6.70 15.89
C VAL A 494 17.42 -7.29 15.51
N GLN A 495 16.47 -7.23 16.43
CA GLN A 495 15.10 -7.69 16.21
C GLN A 495 14.32 -6.72 15.32
N TRP A 496 14.36 -5.43 15.65
CA TRP A 496 13.52 -4.42 15.00
C TRP A 496 14.31 -3.58 13.99
N ARG A 497 13.73 -3.40 12.81
CA ARG A 497 14.11 -2.33 11.87
C ARG A 497 12.93 -1.39 11.75
N TYR A 498 13.07 -0.20 12.33
CA TYR A 498 12.01 0.78 12.54
C TYR A 498 11.97 1.85 11.44
N HIS A 499 10.78 2.35 11.12
CA HIS A 499 10.62 3.42 10.12
C HIS A 499 9.51 4.44 10.44
N PHE A 500 9.80 5.69 10.07
CA PHE A 500 9.04 6.96 10.19
C PHE A 500 9.21 7.75 11.48
N ASN A 501 9.10 9.06 11.37
CA ASN A 501 8.77 9.96 12.46
C ASN A 501 7.26 10.22 12.47
N THR A 502 6.70 10.62 13.62
CA THR A 502 5.33 11.12 13.71
C THR A 502 5.08 12.28 12.74
N VAL A 503 6.07 13.17 12.57
CA VAL A 503 5.93 14.35 11.68
C VAL A 503 6.15 14.05 10.20
N THR A 504 6.64 12.85 9.85
CA THR A 504 6.73 12.41 8.44
C THR A 504 5.36 12.39 7.76
N PHE A 505 4.31 12.13 8.55
CA PHE A 505 2.93 12.12 8.08
C PHE A 505 2.41 13.50 7.67
N ASP A 506 3.08 14.58 8.05
CA ASP A 506 2.73 15.93 7.64
C ASP A 506 3.63 16.37 6.48
N TYR A 507 4.96 16.30 6.61
CA TYR A 507 5.86 16.88 5.60
C TYR A 507 6.01 16.06 4.32
N MET A 508 5.70 14.78 4.38
CA MET A 508 5.87 13.87 3.25
C MET A 508 4.56 13.20 2.87
N ALA A 509 3.94 12.49 3.83
CA ALA A 509 2.81 11.61 3.53
C ALA A 509 1.44 12.27 3.67
N ALA A 510 1.34 13.58 3.94
CA ALA A 510 0.07 14.26 4.22
C ALA A 510 -0.95 14.04 3.11
N PHE A 511 -0.51 14.07 1.86
CA PHE A 511 -1.38 13.98 0.69
C PHE A 511 -1.18 12.72 -0.15
N TRP A 512 -0.42 11.74 0.36
CA TRP A 512 -0.13 10.51 -0.35
C TRP A 512 -1.39 9.70 -0.65
N SER A 513 -1.51 9.28 -1.90
CA SER A 513 -2.53 8.35 -2.35
C SER A 513 -2.19 6.91 -1.95
N TRP A 514 -3.09 5.96 -2.27
CA TRP A 514 -2.77 4.54 -2.07
C TRP A 514 -1.55 4.09 -2.87
N SER A 515 -1.34 4.57 -4.10
CA SER A 515 -0.21 4.13 -4.91
C SER A 515 1.13 4.54 -4.31
N ASP A 516 1.18 5.70 -3.66
CA ASP A 516 2.38 6.18 -2.96
C ASP A 516 2.67 5.28 -1.75
N TRP A 517 1.64 4.98 -0.94
CA TRP A 517 1.75 4.05 0.19
C TRP A 517 2.12 2.63 -0.24
N GLU A 518 1.52 2.10 -1.31
CA GLU A 518 1.86 0.79 -1.85
C GLU A 518 3.31 0.71 -2.33
N PHE A 519 3.82 1.78 -2.95
CA PHE A 519 5.24 1.88 -3.28
C PHE A 519 6.12 1.90 -2.04
N GLN A 520 5.79 2.75 -1.06
CA GLN A 520 6.59 2.89 0.15
C GLN A 520 6.61 1.60 0.98
N LEU A 521 5.50 0.87 1.08
CA LEU A 521 5.45 -0.39 1.82
C LEU A 521 6.24 -1.50 1.12
N ASP A 522 6.20 -1.58 -0.22
CA ASP A 522 7.04 -2.52 -0.97
C ASP A 522 8.53 -2.16 -0.81
N TRP A 523 8.88 -0.87 -0.84
CA TRP A 523 10.24 -0.38 -0.55
C TRP A 523 10.67 -0.81 0.87
N MET A 524 9.83 -0.54 1.87
CA MET A 524 10.11 -0.87 3.28
C MET A 524 10.37 -2.37 3.48
N ALA A 525 9.53 -3.23 2.88
CA ALA A 525 9.66 -4.68 3.00
C ALA A 525 10.98 -5.19 2.41
N LEU A 526 11.38 -4.68 1.23
CA LEU A 526 12.65 -5.05 0.60
C LEU A 526 13.86 -4.66 1.45
N ARG A 527 13.81 -3.55 2.21
CA ARG A 527 14.87 -3.15 3.14
C ARG A 527 14.81 -3.86 4.50
N GLY A 528 13.91 -4.84 4.64
CA GLY A 528 13.76 -5.61 5.86
C GLY A 528 13.18 -4.80 7.02
N ILE A 529 12.48 -3.69 6.78
CA ILE A 529 11.73 -2.99 7.83
C ILE A 529 10.60 -3.91 8.30
N ASN A 530 10.47 -4.09 9.61
CA ASN A 530 9.48 -4.98 10.23
C ASN A 530 8.69 -4.31 11.37
N LEU A 531 8.94 -3.03 11.64
CA LEU A 531 8.23 -2.22 12.62
C LEU A 531 8.05 -0.80 12.08
N SER A 532 6.83 -0.28 12.03
CA SER A 532 6.62 1.09 11.53
C SER A 532 5.35 1.73 12.06
N LEU A 533 5.37 3.06 12.19
CA LEU A 533 4.21 3.85 12.57
C LEU A 533 3.08 3.76 11.54
N ALA A 534 1.83 3.71 12.03
CA ALA A 534 0.64 3.70 11.20
C ALA A 534 -0.38 4.75 11.70
N TRP A 535 -0.11 6.03 11.45
CA TRP A 535 -0.89 7.17 11.97
C TRP A 535 -2.04 7.65 11.06
N VAL A 536 -2.14 7.15 9.83
CA VAL A 536 -3.09 7.68 8.84
C VAL A 536 -4.53 7.55 9.35
N GLY A 537 -5.32 8.62 9.26
CA GLY A 537 -6.73 8.62 9.62
C GLY A 537 -7.05 8.47 11.11
N TYR A 538 -6.09 8.68 12.02
CA TYR A 538 -6.33 8.59 13.47
C TYR A 538 -7.41 9.54 13.99
N GLU A 539 -7.62 10.67 13.30
CA GLU A 539 -8.65 11.67 13.61
C GLU A 539 -10.05 11.05 13.67
N LYS A 540 -10.30 10.00 12.89
CA LYS A 540 -11.57 9.26 12.90
C LYS A 540 -11.83 8.62 14.27
N ILE A 541 -10.79 8.04 14.87
CA ILE A 541 -10.89 7.41 16.19
C ILE A 541 -11.13 8.49 17.25
N LEU A 542 -10.36 9.59 17.22
CA LEU A 542 -10.55 10.72 18.15
C LEU A 542 -11.95 11.33 18.05
N LEU A 543 -12.43 11.57 16.83
CA LEU A 543 -13.77 12.11 16.56
C LEU A 543 -14.86 11.23 17.19
N GLU A 544 -14.78 9.91 17.03
CA GLU A 544 -15.75 8.98 17.62
C GLU A 544 -15.65 8.88 19.14
N VAL A 545 -14.43 8.87 19.69
CA VAL A 545 -14.20 8.87 21.14
C VAL A 545 -14.76 10.13 21.79
N PHE A 546 -14.55 11.30 21.17
CA PHE A 546 -15.07 12.57 21.69
C PHE A 546 -16.59 12.71 21.52
N ARG A 547 -17.15 12.22 20.40
CA ARG A 547 -18.62 12.14 20.22
C ARG A 547 -19.26 11.24 21.27
N GLU A 548 -18.65 10.09 21.57
CA GLU A 548 -19.11 9.18 22.63
C GLU A 548 -19.12 9.85 24.01
N LEU A 549 -18.18 10.78 24.26
CA LEU A 549 -18.13 11.56 25.48
C LEU A 549 -19.23 12.66 25.55
N GLY A 550 -19.86 12.99 24.43
CA GLY A 550 -20.90 14.01 24.32
C GLY A 550 -20.42 15.38 23.85
N LEU A 551 -19.21 15.46 23.28
CA LEU A 551 -18.74 16.66 22.58
C LEU A 551 -19.46 16.78 21.23
N THR A 552 -19.76 18.02 20.84
CA THR A 552 -20.36 18.32 19.54
C THR A 552 -19.29 18.44 18.46
N ASP A 553 -19.66 18.23 17.19
CA ASP A 553 -18.73 18.35 16.07
C ASP A 553 -18.09 19.73 15.98
N ALA A 554 -18.82 20.79 16.35
CA ALA A 554 -18.29 22.16 16.40
C ALA A 554 -17.24 22.36 17.50
N GLU A 555 -17.31 21.61 18.60
CA GLU A 555 -16.29 21.66 19.65
C GLU A 555 -15.06 20.84 19.27
N ILE A 556 -15.27 19.69 18.63
CA ILE A 556 -14.18 18.81 18.17
C ILE A 556 -13.41 19.47 17.02
N SER A 557 -14.10 20.14 16.10
CA SER A 557 -13.44 20.80 14.95
C SER A 557 -12.48 21.91 15.36
N THR A 558 -12.67 22.54 16.52
CA THR A 558 -11.73 23.53 17.07
C THR A 558 -10.48 22.92 17.72
N PHE A 559 -10.46 21.60 17.92
CA PHE A 559 -9.30 20.87 18.42
C PHE A 559 -8.40 20.39 17.28
N LEU A 560 -8.97 19.86 16.20
CA LEU A 560 -8.21 19.36 15.04
C LEU A 560 -7.63 20.51 14.20
N THR A 561 -6.47 20.26 13.58
CA THR A 561 -5.78 21.22 12.71
C THR A 561 -6.11 21.02 11.23
N GLY A 562 -5.40 21.73 10.35
CA GLY A 562 -5.46 21.53 8.90
C GLY A 562 -4.91 20.17 8.45
N SER A 563 -5.15 19.78 7.19
CA SER A 563 -4.80 18.44 6.69
C SER A 563 -3.29 18.14 6.67
N ALA A 564 -2.46 19.18 6.67
CA ALA A 564 -0.99 19.09 6.61
C ALA A 564 -0.30 19.34 7.97
N PHE A 565 -1.05 19.34 9.07
CA PHE A 565 -0.56 19.75 10.40
C PHE A 565 -1.04 18.82 11.53
N GLN A 566 -1.47 17.61 11.20
CA GLN A 566 -2.08 16.70 12.18
C GLN A 566 -1.05 16.10 13.13
N ALA A 567 0.20 15.88 12.69
CA ALA A 567 1.26 15.33 13.53
C ALA A 567 1.50 16.20 14.78
N TRP A 568 1.64 17.52 14.63
CA TRP A 568 1.81 18.41 15.77
C TRP A 568 0.55 18.58 16.62
N ASN A 569 -0.63 18.33 16.06
CA ASN A 569 -1.86 18.22 16.85
C ASN A 569 -1.88 16.98 17.74
N ARG A 570 -1.48 15.83 17.18
CA ARG A 570 -1.41 14.56 17.90
C ARG A 570 -0.40 14.60 19.05
N LEU A 571 0.68 15.38 18.88
CA LEU A 571 1.70 15.68 19.88
C LEU A 571 1.31 16.79 20.87
N GLY A 572 0.15 17.43 20.67
CA GLY A 572 -0.40 18.48 21.53
C GLY A 572 0.38 19.79 21.50
N ASN A 573 1.08 20.07 20.40
CA ASN A 573 1.82 21.32 20.22
C ASN A 573 0.90 22.42 19.67
N ILE A 574 -0.02 22.04 18.77
CA ILE A 574 -0.97 22.94 18.14
C ILE A 574 -2.38 22.36 18.08
N GLN A 575 -3.38 23.23 18.10
CA GLN A 575 -4.78 22.92 17.91
C GLN A 575 -5.41 23.99 17.02
N ASN A 576 -6.68 23.79 16.66
CA ASN A 576 -7.43 24.71 15.82
C ASN A 576 -6.79 24.83 14.41
N PHE A 577 -7.36 25.66 13.54
CA PHE A 577 -7.00 25.65 12.12
C PHE A 577 -6.78 27.06 11.54
N TRP A 578 -5.98 27.11 10.48
CA TRP A 578 -5.89 28.24 9.56
C TRP A 578 -6.16 27.73 8.14
N GLY A 579 -6.86 28.54 7.34
CA GLY A 579 -7.31 28.13 6.00
C GLY A 579 -8.64 27.38 5.92
N GLY A 580 -9.21 26.98 7.06
CA GLY A 580 -10.54 26.36 7.15
C GLY A 580 -10.59 25.17 8.10
N THR A 581 -11.79 24.70 8.44
CA THR A 581 -12.00 23.51 9.28
C THR A 581 -11.61 22.23 8.53
N LEU A 582 -11.05 21.24 9.24
CA LEU A 582 -10.79 19.91 8.67
C LEU A 582 -12.08 19.28 8.12
N PRO A 583 -12.16 18.93 6.82
CA PRO A 583 -13.38 18.37 6.25
C PRO A 583 -13.67 16.95 6.74
N ASP A 584 -14.92 16.61 7.06
CA ASP A 584 -15.31 15.24 7.44
C ASP A 584 -14.95 14.21 6.35
N VAL A 585 -15.04 14.61 5.08
CA VAL A 585 -14.67 13.76 3.93
C VAL A 585 -13.18 13.40 3.98
N TRP A 586 -12.32 14.29 4.46
CA TRP A 586 -10.90 13.99 4.68
C TRP A 586 -10.73 12.89 5.73
N ILE A 587 -11.35 13.07 6.90
CA ILE A 587 -11.28 12.12 8.03
C ILE A 587 -11.72 10.71 7.57
N GLU A 588 -12.85 10.60 6.88
CA GLU A 588 -13.35 9.32 6.38
C GLU A 588 -12.44 8.71 5.30
N SER A 589 -11.85 9.53 4.44
CA SER A 589 -11.02 9.04 3.33
C SER A 589 -9.64 8.58 3.82
N GLN A 590 -9.03 9.31 4.75
CA GLN A 590 -7.79 8.90 5.42
C GLN A 590 -8.00 7.63 6.25
N PHE A 591 -9.13 7.50 6.95
CA PHE A 591 -9.46 6.27 7.67
C PHE A 591 -9.61 5.05 6.74
N LYS A 592 -10.23 5.22 5.57
CA LYS A 592 -10.29 4.16 4.55
C LYS A 592 -8.91 3.81 4.00
N LEU A 593 -8.06 4.81 3.78
CA LEU A 593 -6.68 4.59 3.34
C LEU A 593 -5.90 3.78 4.37
N GLN A 594 -6.01 4.11 5.65
CA GLN A 594 -5.34 3.40 6.74
C GLN A 594 -5.68 1.91 6.78
N LYS A 595 -6.94 1.53 6.56
CA LYS A 595 -7.31 0.10 6.49
C LYS A 595 -6.55 -0.66 5.41
N ARG A 596 -6.28 -0.02 4.27
CA ARG A 596 -5.49 -0.61 3.19
C ARG A 596 -4.00 -0.68 3.55
N ILE A 597 -3.47 0.37 4.18
CA ILE A 597 -2.09 0.42 4.66
C ILE A 597 -1.84 -0.72 5.63
N LEU A 598 -2.68 -0.85 6.66
CA LEU A 598 -2.56 -1.91 7.67
C LEU A 598 -2.64 -3.31 7.07
N ALA A 599 -3.58 -3.55 6.14
CA ALA A 599 -3.67 -4.83 5.45
C ALA A 599 -2.35 -5.18 4.73
N ARG A 600 -1.78 -4.22 3.98
CA ARG A 600 -0.51 -4.44 3.27
C ARG A 600 0.69 -4.57 4.22
N MET A 601 0.72 -3.86 5.34
CA MET A 601 1.75 -4.03 6.36
C MET A 601 1.78 -5.48 6.86
N ILE A 602 0.61 -6.04 7.20
CA ILE A 602 0.50 -7.44 7.66
C ILE A 602 0.88 -8.43 6.53
N GLU A 603 0.43 -8.20 5.30
CA GLU A 603 0.80 -9.02 4.13
C GLU A 603 2.33 -9.10 3.93
N LEU A 604 3.06 -8.02 4.25
CA LEU A 604 4.52 -7.93 4.09
C LEU A 604 5.29 -8.27 5.38
N GLY A 605 4.61 -8.61 6.47
CA GLY A 605 5.23 -8.90 7.77
C GLY A 605 5.78 -7.68 8.51
N ILE A 606 5.23 -6.49 8.24
CA ILE A 606 5.53 -5.26 8.96
C ILE A 606 4.56 -5.12 10.13
N THR A 607 5.08 -5.07 11.34
CA THR A 607 4.27 -4.84 12.55
C THR A 607 3.86 -3.36 12.62
N PRO A 608 2.55 -3.03 12.56
CA PRO A 608 2.11 -1.65 12.65
C PRO A 608 2.17 -1.17 14.10
N ILE A 609 2.69 0.03 14.33
CA ILE A 609 2.56 0.74 15.59
C ILE A 609 1.33 1.63 15.50
N LEU A 610 0.33 1.35 16.32
CA LEU A 610 -0.92 2.09 16.33
C LEU A 610 -0.81 3.29 17.27
N PRO A 611 -1.44 4.43 16.95
CA PRO A 611 -1.52 5.55 17.88
C PRO A 611 -2.40 5.22 19.07
N SER A 612 -2.29 6.00 20.14
CA SER A 612 -3.12 5.83 21.33
C SER A 612 -3.48 7.17 21.97
N PHE A 613 -4.31 7.16 23.01
CA PHE A 613 -4.78 8.41 23.61
C PHE A 613 -3.65 9.08 24.40
N THR A 614 -3.20 10.25 23.96
CA THR A 614 -2.05 10.95 24.55
C THR A 614 -2.42 11.79 25.78
N GLY A 615 -3.71 12.12 25.94
CA GLY A 615 -4.21 13.02 26.99
C GLY A 615 -4.69 14.36 26.46
N PHE A 616 -4.33 14.75 25.24
CA PHE A 616 -4.81 15.99 24.64
C PHE A 616 -6.29 15.90 24.26
N VAL A 617 -7.06 16.92 24.65
CA VAL A 617 -8.52 16.96 24.52
C VAL A 617 -9.00 18.34 24.06
N PRO A 618 -10.20 18.44 23.44
CA PRO A 618 -10.78 19.73 23.11
C PRO A 618 -11.01 20.61 24.33
N ARG A 619 -10.84 21.94 24.20
CA ARG A 619 -11.05 22.91 25.30
C ARG A 619 -12.43 22.79 25.97
N ALA A 620 -13.43 22.36 25.21
CA ALA A 620 -14.79 22.16 25.71
C ALA A 620 -14.95 20.92 26.60
N ILE A 621 -13.88 20.16 26.88
CA ILE A 621 -13.92 18.92 27.68
C ILE A 621 -14.61 19.11 29.03
N THR A 622 -14.40 20.26 29.69
CA THR A 622 -14.99 20.56 31.00
C THR A 622 -16.50 20.75 30.96
N ARG A 623 -17.11 20.94 29.78
CA ARG A 623 -18.57 20.94 29.62
C ARG A 623 -19.15 19.54 29.84
N VAL A 624 -18.48 18.51 29.32
CA VAL A 624 -18.94 17.11 29.40
C VAL A 624 -18.36 16.39 30.62
N LEU A 625 -17.18 16.81 31.08
CA LEU A 625 -16.49 16.31 32.27
C LEU A 625 -16.15 17.48 33.22
N PRO A 626 -17.12 18.01 33.98
CA PRO A 626 -16.93 19.23 34.79
C PRO A 626 -15.93 19.12 35.94
N ASN A 627 -15.58 17.89 36.34
CA ASN A 627 -14.63 17.62 37.42
C ASN A 627 -13.30 17.04 36.90
N ALA A 628 -13.08 17.03 35.58
CA ALA A 628 -11.84 16.50 35.01
C ALA A 628 -10.61 17.31 35.48
N SER A 629 -9.55 16.60 35.84
CA SER A 629 -8.25 17.20 36.14
C SER A 629 -7.52 17.52 34.84
N VAL A 630 -7.61 18.77 34.40
CA VAL A 630 -6.96 19.25 33.18
C VAL A 630 -5.94 20.32 33.48
N VAL A 631 -4.85 20.32 32.71
CA VAL A 631 -3.82 21.36 32.71
C VAL A 631 -3.66 21.92 31.30
N ALA A 632 -3.15 23.15 31.19
CA ALA A 632 -2.81 23.73 29.90
C ALA A 632 -1.40 23.27 29.50
N GLY A 633 -1.24 22.83 28.25
CA GLY A 633 0.06 22.55 27.65
C GLY A 633 0.93 23.80 27.48
N SER A 634 2.10 23.65 26.89
CA SER A 634 3.04 24.75 26.69
C SER A 634 2.57 25.69 25.56
N GLN A 635 3.07 26.94 25.58
CA GLN A 635 3.08 27.76 24.37
C GLN A 635 4.17 27.24 23.44
N TRP A 636 3.81 26.89 22.22
CA TRP A 636 4.76 26.30 21.29
C TRP A 636 5.10 27.26 20.14
N ASN A 637 6.41 27.43 19.87
CA ASN A 637 7.00 28.16 18.74
C ASN A 637 6.31 29.48 18.33
N GLY A 638 5.95 30.31 19.31
CA GLY A 638 5.39 31.65 19.06
C GLY A 638 3.93 31.68 18.60
N PHE A 639 3.26 30.52 18.52
CA PHE A 639 1.83 30.46 18.25
C PHE A 639 1.03 31.22 19.32
N SER A 640 -0.02 31.92 18.87
CA SER A 640 -0.94 32.58 19.78
C SER A 640 -1.73 31.56 20.60
N SER A 641 -2.32 32.00 21.70
CA SER A 641 -3.13 31.14 22.57
C SER A 641 -4.34 30.51 21.89
N ASP A 642 -4.69 30.89 20.66
CA ASP A 642 -5.79 30.30 19.90
C ASP A 642 -5.40 29.00 19.18
N TYR A 643 -4.10 28.78 19.00
CA TYR A 643 -3.54 27.69 18.19
C TYR A 643 -2.60 26.75 18.96
N THR A 644 -2.33 27.01 20.24
CA THR A 644 -1.47 26.18 21.11
C THR A 644 -2.10 26.11 22.52
N TYR A 645 -1.33 25.80 23.57
CA TYR A 645 -1.86 25.56 24.92
C TYR A 645 -2.95 24.48 24.92
N ASP A 646 -2.66 23.34 24.31
CA ASP A 646 -3.59 22.23 24.22
C ASP A 646 -4.04 21.80 25.61
N THR A 647 -5.34 21.54 25.75
CA THR A 647 -5.87 21.09 27.05
C THR A 647 -5.45 19.65 27.24
N PHE A 648 -4.72 19.38 28.32
CA PHE A 648 -4.19 18.07 28.64
C PHE A 648 -4.96 17.48 29.83
N LEU A 649 -5.62 16.34 29.61
CA LEU A 649 -6.23 15.53 30.65
C LEU A 649 -5.15 14.75 31.37
N GLU A 650 -4.98 15.02 32.66
CA GLU A 650 -3.96 14.37 33.48
C GLU A 650 -4.19 12.84 33.53
N PRO A 651 -3.14 12.01 33.40
CA PRO A 651 -3.28 10.56 33.50
C PRO A 651 -3.86 10.06 34.83
N PHE A 652 -3.81 10.88 35.89
CA PHE A 652 -4.39 10.58 37.20
C PHE A 652 -5.92 10.64 37.22
N ASP A 653 -6.54 11.24 36.22
CA ASP A 653 -7.98 11.30 36.11
C ASP A 653 -8.54 9.96 35.61
N ASP A 654 -9.56 9.42 36.28
CA ASP A 654 -10.20 8.16 35.89
C ASP A 654 -10.72 8.17 34.43
N ASN A 655 -11.03 9.36 33.89
CA ASN A 655 -11.46 9.50 32.50
C ASN A 655 -10.32 9.27 31.51
N PHE A 656 -9.05 9.46 31.89
CA PHE A 656 -7.91 9.15 31.01
C PHE A 656 -7.94 7.67 30.64
N ALA A 657 -8.04 6.78 31.63
CA ALA A 657 -8.09 5.34 31.40
C ALA A 657 -9.35 4.90 30.62
N ARG A 658 -10.49 5.57 30.85
CA ARG A 658 -11.71 5.33 30.07
C ARG A 658 -11.52 5.70 28.59
N LEU A 659 -10.92 6.86 28.30
CA LEU A 659 -10.66 7.30 26.93
C LEU A 659 -9.61 6.43 26.25
N GLN A 660 -8.54 6.07 26.96
CA GLN A 660 -7.53 5.12 26.50
C GLN A 660 -8.16 3.80 26.03
N LYS A 661 -9.02 3.22 26.88
CA LYS A 661 -9.75 1.99 26.55
C LYS A 661 -10.68 2.17 25.35
N SER A 662 -11.42 3.28 25.28
CA SER A 662 -12.29 3.59 24.14
C SER A 662 -11.49 3.67 22.82
N THR A 663 -10.36 4.38 22.81
CA THR A 663 -9.46 4.50 21.66
C THR A 663 -8.94 3.14 21.18
N ILE A 664 -8.38 2.32 22.08
CA ILE A 664 -7.83 1.01 21.70
C ILE A 664 -8.94 0.04 21.28
N SER A 665 -10.06 -0.02 22.00
CA SER A 665 -11.18 -0.89 21.63
C SER A 665 -11.78 -0.55 20.27
N LYS A 666 -11.86 0.74 19.90
CA LYS A 666 -12.31 1.14 18.55
C LYS A 666 -11.31 0.74 17.47
N GLN A 667 -10.00 0.92 17.71
CA GLN A 667 -8.98 0.46 16.77
C GLN A 667 -9.04 -1.06 16.57
N GLN A 668 -9.12 -1.83 17.65
CA GLN A 668 -9.29 -3.29 17.58
C GLN A 668 -10.59 -3.69 16.85
N ALA A 669 -11.70 -2.98 17.07
CA ALA A 669 -12.96 -3.24 16.37
C ALA A 669 -12.86 -2.94 14.86
N TYR A 670 -12.05 -1.96 14.45
CA TYR A 670 -11.92 -1.57 13.04
C TYR A 670 -10.84 -2.31 12.27
N TYR A 671 -9.74 -2.65 12.95
CA TYR A 671 -8.53 -3.18 12.34
C TYR A 671 -8.26 -4.65 12.72
N GLY A 672 -8.90 -5.16 13.78
CA GLY A 672 -8.59 -6.45 14.37
C GLY A 672 -7.44 -6.36 15.39
N ASN A 673 -7.07 -7.51 15.96
CA ASN A 673 -5.94 -7.62 16.87
C ASN A 673 -4.63 -7.77 16.09
N ILE A 674 -4.17 -6.67 15.47
CA ILE A 674 -3.03 -6.67 14.54
C ILE A 674 -1.72 -6.16 15.16
N SER A 675 -1.78 -5.56 16.35
CA SER A 675 -0.62 -5.04 17.05
C SER A 675 -0.91 -4.83 18.53
N HIS A 676 0.14 -4.92 19.33
CA HIS A 676 0.17 -4.60 20.75
C HIS A 676 1.13 -3.44 21.05
N ILE A 677 1.68 -2.78 20.03
CA ILE A 677 2.63 -1.68 20.20
C ILE A 677 1.93 -0.37 19.91
N TYR A 678 1.91 0.52 20.90
CA TYR A 678 1.16 1.77 20.85
C TYR A 678 2.07 2.98 20.99
N ALA A 679 2.04 3.88 20.01
CA ALA A 679 2.72 5.18 20.08
C ALA A 679 1.95 6.12 21.02
N LEU A 680 2.68 6.75 21.96
CA LEU A 680 2.12 7.69 22.91
C LEU A 680 3.21 8.66 23.38
N ASP A 681 3.12 9.93 22.97
CA ASP A 681 4.04 10.99 23.37
C ASP A 681 3.27 12.17 23.97
N GLN A 682 3.49 12.45 25.25
CA GLN A 682 2.73 13.47 26.01
C GLN A 682 3.49 14.80 26.11
N TYR A 683 4.81 14.76 26.02
CA TYR A 683 5.70 15.89 26.33
C TYR A 683 6.70 16.16 25.21
N ASN A 684 6.37 15.81 23.96
CA ASN A 684 7.19 16.18 22.82
C ASN A 684 7.15 17.71 22.64
N GLU A 685 8.26 18.38 22.94
CA GLU A 685 8.37 19.85 22.96
C GLU A 685 7.29 20.54 23.81
N ASN A 686 6.84 19.83 24.84
CA ASN A 686 5.87 20.26 25.83
C ASN A 686 6.46 20.02 27.22
N HIS A 687 6.12 20.86 28.20
CA HIS A 687 6.62 20.69 29.56
C HIS A 687 5.57 20.02 30.45
N PRO A 688 5.95 18.98 31.23
CA PRO A 688 5.09 18.48 32.28
C PRO A 688 4.72 19.59 33.27
N PHE A 689 3.53 19.49 33.88
CA PHE A 689 3.05 20.47 34.85
C PHE A 689 3.99 20.66 36.05
N SER A 690 4.69 19.59 36.44
CA SER A 690 5.65 19.60 37.54
C SER A 690 6.89 18.79 37.20
N SER A 691 8.06 19.26 37.66
CA SER A 691 9.33 18.52 37.63
C SER A 691 9.55 17.64 38.85
N ASP A 692 8.58 17.56 39.78
CA ASP A 692 8.62 16.66 40.93
C ASP A 692 8.77 15.19 40.47
N PRO A 693 9.83 14.47 40.89
CA PRO A 693 10.02 13.07 40.55
C PRO A 693 8.83 12.16 40.84
N ASP A 694 8.07 12.41 41.91
CA ASP A 694 6.90 11.58 42.25
C ASP A 694 5.73 11.86 41.30
N TYR A 695 5.57 13.11 40.85
CA TYR A 695 4.61 13.46 39.81
C TYR A 695 4.97 12.75 38.50
N LEU A 696 6.21 12.90 38.00
CA LEU A 696 6.65 12.31 36.74
C LEU A 696 6.54 10.79 36.74
N ARG A 697 6.93 10.13 37.84
CA ARG A 697 6.79 8.67 38.00
C ARG A 697 5.32 8.25 37.98
N ASN A 698 4.44 9.01 38.62
CA ASN A 698 3.03 8.66 38.63
C ASN A 698 2.41 8.85 37.24
N VAL A 699 2.77 9.90 36.49
CA VAL A 699 2.25 10.16 35.13
C VAL A 699 2.48 8.92 34.27
N SER A 700 3.73 8.49 34.13
CA SER A 700 4.07 7.33 33.31
C SER A 700 3.53 6.01 33.86
N ARG A 701 3.47 5.83 35.19
CA ARG A 701 2.82 4.66 35.81
C ARG A 701 1.36 4.56 35.41
N THR A 702 0.61 5.66 35.50
CA THR A 702 -0.83 5.65 35.24
C THR A 702 -1.12 5.55 33.74
N THR A 703 -0.29 6.18 32.90
CA THR A 703 -0.31 5.98 31.44
C THR A 703 -0.08 4.52 31.08
N SER A 704 0.96 3.87 31.61
CA SER A 704 1.24 2.45 31.36
C SER A 704 0.13 1.52 31.86
N GLN A 705 -0.42 1.77 33.06
CA GLN A 705 -1.55 1.01 33.59
C GLN A 705 -2.81 1.15 32.74
N SER A 706 -3.08 2.34 32.18
CA SER A 706 -4.25 2.54 31.33
C SER A 706 -4.12 1.82 29.98
N LEU A 707 -2.92 1.79 29.39
CA LEU A 707 -2.61 0.95 28.23
C LEU A 707 -2.86 -0.53 28.54
N LYS A 708 -2.28 -1.04 29.63
CA LYS A 708 -2.46 -2.44 30.07
C LYS A 708 -3.90 -2.82 30.40
N ALA A 709 -4.69 -1.86 30.90
CA ALA A 709 -6.11 -2.06 31.17
C ALA A 709 -6.95 -2.15 29.88
N ALA A 710 -6.48 -1.55 28.79
CA ALA A 710 -7.11 -1.62 27.47
C ALA A 710 -6.66 -2.84 26.67
N ASP A 711 -5.37 -3.18 26.75
CA ASP A 711 -4.73 -4.33 26.11
C ASP A 711 -3.64 -4.90 27.04
N PRO A 712 -3.83 -6.10 27.62
CA PRO A 712 -2.87 -6.70 28.56
C PRO A 712 -1.45 -6.86 28.01
N ASP A 713 -1.31 -6.99 26.69
CA ASP A 713 -0.03 -7.20 26.02
C ASP A 713 0.58 -5.88 25.51
N ALA A 714 -0.06 -4.74 25.81
CA ALA A 714 0.37 -3.43 25.33
C ALA A 714 1.84 -3.11 25.67
N VAL A 715 2.57 -2.64 24.66
CA VAL A 715 3.90 -2.04 24.75
C VAL A 715 3.79 -0.57 24.38
N TRP A 716 4.24 0.30 25.28
CA TRP A 716 4.29 1.73 25.04
C TRP A 716 5.54 2.11 24.24
N LEU A 717 5.35 2.50 22.98
CA LEU A 717 6.41 3.13 22.18
C LEU A 717 6.48 4.64 22.45
N MET A 718 7.68 5.14 22.80
CA MET A 718 7.91 6.54 23.14
C MET A 718 9.15 7.11 22.44
N GLN A 719 9.08 8.37 22.01
CA GLN A 719 10.21 9.12 21.46
C GLN A 719 11.08 9.70 22.58
N SER A 720 12.40 9.52 22.51
CA SER A 720 13.34 10.11 23.50
C SER A 720 13.60 11.61 23.30
N TRP A 721 13.05 12.22 22.23
CA TRP A 721 13.31 13.61 21.83
C TRP A 721 13.11 14.62 22.95
N LEU A 722 12.08 14.42 23.77
CA LEU A 722 11.78 15.28 24.92
C LEU A 722 12.98 15.42 25.88
N PHE A 723 13.83 14.40 26.01
CA PHE A 723 15.00 14.40 26.89
C PHE A 723 16.17 15.25 26.39
N LEU A 724 16.12 15.76 25.14
CA LEU A 724 17.11 16.70 24.63
C LEU A 724 16.94 18.11 25.22
N ASP A 725 15.76 18.45 25.75
CA ASP A 725 15.57 19.67 26.53
C ASP A 725 16.15 19.52 27.94
N THR A 726 17.46 19.71 28.03
CA THR A 726 18.22 19.67 29.29
C THR A 726 17.84 20.78 30.28
N SER A 727 17.01 21.76 29.90
CA SER A 727 16.52 22.78 30.83
C SER A 727 15.48 22.21 31.81
N PHE A 728 14.74 21.19 31.39
CA PHE A 728 13.78 20.46 32.22
C PHE A 728 14.29 19.04 32.55
N TRP A 729 14.71 18.30 31.53
CA TRP A 729 15.05 16.88 31.64
C TRP A 729 16.51 16.67 32.03
N ASN A 730 16.73 16.39 33.31
CA ASN A 730 17.99 15.91 33.86
C ASN A 730 17.88 14.43 34.28
N ASN A 731 19.01 13.80 34.63
CA ASN A 731 19.06 12.38 34.99
C ASN A 731 18.03 11.96 36.05
N GLU A 732 17.76 12.79 37.07
CA GLU A 732 16.77 12.46 38.12
C GLU A 732 15.35 12.46 37.55
N THR A 733 14.99 13.50 36.79
CA THR A 733 13.65 13.60 36.17
C THR A 733 13.41 12.54 35.10
N ILE A 734 14.42 12.23 34.28
CA ILE A 734 14.35 11.18 33.25
C ILE A 734 14.17 9.82 33.92
N GLN A 735 15.00 9.51 34.92
CA GLN A 735 14.89 8.26 35.67
C GLN A 735 13.54 8.16 36.38
N ALA A 736 13.05 9.24 36.99
CA ALA A 736 11.75 9.25 37.64
C ALA A 736 10.61 8.93 36.67
N TYR A 737 10.58 9.61 35.52
CA TYR A 737 9.58 9.39 34.48
C TYR A 737 9.65 7.96 33.92
N LEU A 738 10.83 7.46 33.54
CA LEU A 738 10.96 6.08 33.02
C LEU A 738 10.66 5.01 34.10
N SER A 739 10.93 5.29 35.37
CA SER A 739 10.69 4.33 36.47
C SER A 739 9.21 4.06 36.77
N GLY A 740 8.28 4.88 36.25
CA GLY A 740 6.85 4.62 36.43
C GLY A 740 6.36 3.40 35.65
N VAL A 741 7.06 3.02 34.58
CA VAL A 741 6.83 1.75 33.88
C VAL A 741 7.67 0.67 34.54
N GLU A 742 7.02 -0.16 35.36
CA GLU A 742 7.70 -1.10 36.26
C GLU A 742 8.33 -2.30 35.52
N ASN A 743 7.64 -2.85 34.51
CA ASN A 743 8.22 -3.90 33.67
C ASN A 743 8.91 -3.28 32.46
N ASN A 744 10.17 -3.63 32.22
CA ASN A 744 10.92 -3.07 31.11
C ASN A 744 10.34 -3.46 29.74
N SER A 745 9.74 -4.65 29.60
CA SER A 745 9.10 -5.11 28.36
C SER A 745 7.84 -4.33 27.98
N ASP A 746 7.25 -3.57 28.91
CA ASP A 746 6.02 -2.81 28.66
C ASP A 746 6.29 -1.45 27.97
N MET A 747 7.55 -1.14 27.67
CA MET A 747 7.96 0.09 26.99
C MET A 747 9.09 -0.18 25.98
N LEU A 748 9.02 0.50 24.85
CA LEU A 748 10.03 0.51 23.81
C LEU A 748 10.38 1.97 23.49
N ILE A 749 11.66 2.33 23.57
CA ILE A 749 12.09 3.72 23.39
C ILE A 749 12.76 3.90 22.03
N LEU A 750 12.34 4.91 21.28
CA LEU A 750 13.07 5.37 20.10
C LEU A 750 14.12 6.39 20.55
N ASP A 751 15.41 6.03 20.49
CA ASP A 751 16.48 7.01 20.66
C ASP A 751 16.56 7.85 19.37
N LEU A 752 15.76 8.92 19.33
CA LEU A 752 15.28 9.47 18.07
C LEU A 752 16.42 9.97 17.18
N PHE A 753 17.47 10.56 17.77
CA PHE A 753 18.57 11.26 17.07
C PHE A 753 19.94 10.71 17.47
N ALA A 754 20.06 9.37 17.52
CA ALA A 754 21.21 8.68 18.09
C ALA A 754 22.50 8.81 17.26
N GLU A 755 22.41 9.18 15.98
CA GLU A 755 23.57 9.46 15.13
C GLU A 755 24.33 10.71 15.58
N SER A 756 23.66 11.67 16.22
CA SER A 756 24.25 12.97 16.60
C SER A 756 24.12 13.31 18.08
N GLN A 757 22.97 13.02 18.70
CA GLN A 757 22.67 13.34 20.10
C GLN A 757 22.09 12.12 20.84
N PRO A 758 22.89 11.06 21.04
CA PRO A 758 22.44 9.81 21.66
C PRO A 758 22.06 9.98 23.13
N VAL A 759 20.77 9.82 23.45
CA VAL A 759 20.26 9.93 24.83
C VAL A 759 20.55 8.67 25.65
N TRP A 760 20.69 7.50 25.01
CA TRP A 760 21.01 6.24 25.68
C TRP A 760 22.28 6.30 26.53
N GLN A 761 23.25 7.13 26.14
CA GLN A 761 24.52 7.31 26.87
C GLN A 761 24.31 8.07 28.19
N LEU A 762 23.32 8.96 28.24
CA LEU A 762 22.99 9.77 29.43
C LEU A 762 22.14 8.98 30.44
N THR A 763 21.41 7.97 29.96
CA THR A 763 20.38 7.25 30.71
C THR A 763 20.80 5.83 31.11
N ASP A 764 22.08 5.50 30.98
CA ASP A 764 22.62 4.13 31.20
C ASP A 764 21.79 3.09 30.44
N SER A 765 21.62 3.31 29.14
CA SER A 765 20.80 2.47 28.26
C SER A 765 19.33 2.42 28.70
N TYR A 766 18.75 3.59 28.97
CA TYR A 766 17.37 3.78 29.44
C TYR A 766 17.02 2.92 30.65
N TYR A 767 17.97 2.75 31.58
CA TYR A 767 17.81 1.96 32.79
C TYR A 767 17.33 0.52 32.53
N GLY A 768 17.75 -0.05 31.39
CA GLY A 768 17.45 -1.42 30.99
C GLY A 768 16.16 -1.60 30.18
N LYS A 769 15.45 -0.52 29.83
CA LYS A 769 14.30 -0.60 28.92
C LYS A 769 14.78 -0.89 27.48
N PRO A 770 14.06 -1.73 26.71
CA PRO A 770 14.32 -1.91 25.29
C PRO A 770 14.30 -0.58 24.53
N TRP A 771 15.25 -0.38 23.63
CA TRP A 771 15.32 0.81 22.80
C TRP A 771 15.84 0.53 21.40
N ILE A 772 15.54 1.44 20.48
CA ILE A 772 15.94 1.41 19.08
C ILE A 772 16.86 2.59 18.82
N TRP A 773 18.01 2.34 18.19
CA TRP A 773 18.92 3.37 17.73
C TRP A 773 18.38 3.96 16.44
N CYS A 774 17.94 5.21 16.46
CA CYS A 774 17.35 5.85 15.30
C CYS A 774 18.22 6.95 14.72
N GLN A 775 18.07 7.17 13.42
CA GLN A 775 18.65 8.27 12.69
C GLN A 775 17.55 9.24 12.23
N VAL A 776 17.61 10.50 12.69
CA VAL A 776 16.72 11.58 12.19
C VAL A 776 17.18 12.01 10.82
N HIS A 777 18.47 12.36 10.66
CA HIS A 777 19.08 12.90 9.44
C HIS A 777 18.50 14.25 8.96
N ASP A 778 17.21 14.28 8.62
CA ASP A 778 16.52 15.39 7.98
C ASP A 778 15.44 16.02 8.87
N TYR A 779 15.35 17.35 8.80
CA TYR A 779 14.35 18.18 9.48
C TYR A 779 13.56 18.99 8.44
N GLY A 780 12.24 18.94 8.51
CA GLY A 780 11.32 19.67 7.63
C GLY A 780 11.34 19.27 6.16
N GLY A 781 12.14 18.29 5.74
CA GLY A 781 12.39 18.00 4.33
C GLY A 781 13.36 18.99 3.69
N ASN A 782 14.55 19.11 4.26
CA ASN A 782 15.63 19.88 3.64
C ASN A 782 16.25 19.07 2.51
N MET A 783 16.53 19.71 1.37
CA MET A 783 17.00 19.00 0.18
C MET A 783 18.53 18.87 0.08
N GLY A 784 19.32 19.32 1.06
CA GLY A 784 20.79 19.35 0.99
C GLY A 784 21.47 17.97 0.85
N LEU A 785 22.67 17.93 0.27
CA LEU A 785 23.55 16.74 0.32
C LEU A 785 24.18 16.60 1.71
N TYR A 786 23.91 15.50 2.41
CA TYR A 786 24.38 15.30 3.78
C TYR A 786 24.38 13.84 4.23
N GLY A 787 25.37 13.46 5.04
CA GLY A 787 25.38 12.20 5.77
C GLY A 787 26.40 12.18 6.90
N GLN A 788 26.24 11.22 7.80
CA GLN A 788 27.22 10.87 8.84
C GLN A 788 27.54 9.38 8.75
N ILE A 789 28.01 8.93 7.57
CA ILE A 789 28.15 7.50 7.24
C ILE A 789 28.98 6.69 8.24
N MET A 790 29.94 7.32 8.91
CA MET A 790 30.74 6.66 9.96
C MET A 790 29.96 6.52 11.28
N ASN A 791 29.12 7.49 11.64
CA ASN A 791 28.32 7.40 12.87
C ASN A 791 27.24 6.30 12.73
N ILE A 792 26.58 6.22 11.58
CA ILE A 792 25.51 5.23 11.34
C ILE A 792 26.04 3.80 11.19
N THR A 793 27.34 3.63 10.93
CA THR A 793 28.00 2.32 10.87
C THR A 793 28.74 1.99 12.17
N GLU A 794 29.79 2.76 12.50
CA GLU A 794 30.65 2.49 13.66
C GLU A 794 29.92 2.72 14.99
N ASN A 795 29.26 3.87 15.19
CA ASN A 795 28.64 4.17 16.48
C ASN A 795 27.40 3.30 16.74
N ALA A 796 26.61 2.98 15.72
CA ALA A 796 25.50 2.03 15.83
C ALA A 796 26.00 0.63 16.24
N THR A 797 27.09 0.16 15.63
CA THR A 797 27.73 -1.13 16.00
C THR A 797 28.29 -1.09 17.43
N LEU A 798 28.93 0.01 17.82
CA LEU A 798 29.43 0.20 19.18
C LEU A 798 28.31 0.23 20.22
N ALA A 799 27.18 0.88 19.91
CA ALA A 799 25.99 0.89 20.76
C ALA A 799 25.45 -0.54 20.96
N LEU A 800 25.36 -1.34 19.88
CA LEU A 800 24.94 -2.74 19.94
C LEU A 800 25.87 -3.60 20.81
N ALA A 801 27.19 -3.38 20.71
CA ALA A 801 28.15 -4.08 21.54
C ALA A 801 28.12 -3.65 23.02
N SER A 802 27.71 -2.40 23.29
CA SER A 802 27.75 -1.79 24.63
C SER A 802 26.45 -1.94 25.41
N SER A 803 25.32 -2.11 24.73
CA SER A 803 23.98 -2.15 25.32
C SER A 803 23.31 -3.50 25.09
N ARG A 804 22.85 -4.14 26.16
CA ARG A 804 22.02 -5.35 26.06
C ARG A 804 20.54 -5.05 25.82
N SER A 805 20.10 -3.82 26.03
CA SER A 805 18.70 -3.41 25.81
C SER A 805 18.48 -2.70 24.47
N LEU A 806 19.52 -2.59 23.63
CA LEU A 806 19.36 -2.20 22.23
C LEU A 806 18.74 -3.37 21.45
N VAL A 807 17.56 -3.14 20.89
CA VAL A 807 16.76 -4.18 20.21
C VAL A 807 16.49 -3.87 18.72
N GLY A 808 16.89 -2.69 18.24
CA GLY A 808 16.62 -2.30 16.87
C GLY A 808 17.45 -1.13 16.34
N PHE A 809 17.47 -1.00 15.02
CA PHE A 809 17.92 0.20 14.30
C PHE A 809 16.74 0.82 13.54
N GLY A 810 16.75 2.11 13.23
CA GLY A 810 15.64 2.68 12.48
C GLY A 810 15.82 4.09 11.96
N HIS A 811 14.84 4.53 11.19
CA HIS A 811 14.77 5.87 10.63
C HIS A 811 13.63 6.68 11.22
N THR A 812 13.94 7.93 11.55
CA THR A 812 13.07 8.90 12.23
C THR A 812 13.16 10.26 11.56
N MET A 813 13.40 10.29 10.24
CA MET A 813 13.44 11.51 9.44
C MET A 813 12.11 12.24 9.40
N GLU A 814 12.16 13.56 9.40
CA GLU A 814 10.95 14.37 9.25
C GLU A 814 10.41 14.31 7.81
N SER A 815 11.26 14.13 6.80
CA SER A 815 10.87 13.83 5.42
C SER A 815 12.00 13.11 4.66
N GLN A 816 11.68 12.57 3.48
CA GLN A 816 12.64 11.98 2.55
C GLN A 816 12.78 12.91 1.35
N GLU A 817 13.86 13.69 1.27
CA GLU A 817 14.09 14.68 0.19
C GLU A 817 15.43 14.45 -0.52
N GLY A 818 15.81 13.17 -0.66
CA GLY A 818 17.05 12.70 -1.27
C GLY A 818 17.93 11.92 -0.28
N ASN A 819 19.23 11.79 -0.61
CA ASN A 819 20.22 11.08 0.22
C ASN A 819 19.87 9.60 0.52
N GLU A 820 19.12 8.93 -0.37
CA GLU A 820 18.63 7.54 -0.23
C GLU A 820 19.70 6.56 0.30
N ILE A 821 20.93 6.66 -0.20
CA ILE A 821 22.06 5.82 0.22
C ILE A 821 22.34 5.85 1.72
N VAL A 822 22.09 6.98 2.39
CA VAL A 822 22.31 7.14 3.82
C VAL A 822 21.27 6.34 4.61
N TYR A 823 20.05 6.24 4.08
CA TYR A 823 18.98 5.47 4.70
C TYR A 823 19.23 3.96 4.51
N ASP A 824 19.49 3.54 3.27
CA ASP A 824 19.80 2.13 2.97
C ASP A 824 21.01 1.63 3.80
N LEU A 825 22.04 2.46 4.01
CA LEU A 825 23.24 2.07 4.76
C LEU A 825 22.95 1.69 6.24
N LEU A 826 22.06 2.40 6.95
CA LEU A 826 21.71 2.04 8.33
C LEU A 826 20.87 0.76 8.38
N LEU A 827 19.96 0.58 7.42
CA LEU A 827 19.13 -0.64 7.34
C LEU A 827 20.00 -1.85 7.01
N ASP A 828 20.96 -1.72 6.10
CA ASP A 828 21.94 -2.77 5.82
C ASP A 828 22.88 -3.02 7.01
N GLN A 829 23.22 -1.99 7.79
CA GLN A 829 23.99 -2.17 9.03
C GLN A 829 23.24 -3.04 10.04
N ALA A 830 21.90 -3.10 10.00
CA ALA A 830 21.09 -4.01 10.82
C ALA A 830 21.27 -5.50 10.47
N TRP A 831 21.99 -5.81 9.39
CA TRP A 831 22.33 -7.15 8.93
C TRP A 831 23.84 -7.46 9.00
N SER A 832 24.63 -6.56 9.60
CA SER A 832 26.08 -6.72 9.74
C SER A 832 26.53 -6.56 11.19
N GLU A 833 27.26 -7.55 11.71
CA GLU A 833 27.84 -7.53 13.07
C GLU A 833 29.02 -6.57 13.21
N THR A 834 29.62 -6.18 12.08
CA THR A 834 30.75 -5.24 12.03
C THR A 834 30.36 -3.98 11.25
N PRO A 835 31.05 -2.85 11.46
CA PRO A 835 30.80 -1.65 10.67
C PRO A 835 30.97 -1.93 9.17
N ILE A 836 30.01 -1.51 8.36
CA ILE A 836 30.04 -1.68 6.90
C ILE A 836 31.23 -0.90 6.31
N ASN A 837 31.95 -1.52 5.37
CA ASN A 837 32.97 -0.82 4.59
C ASN A 837 32.31 0.15 3.62
N THR A 838 32.24 1.43 4.01
CA THR A 838 31.54 2.46 3.24
C THR A 838 32.11 2.69 1.85
N SER A 839 33.40 2.44 1.61
CA SER A 839 34.00 2.59 0.28
C SER A 839 33.46 1.53 -0.69
N GLN A 840 33.45 0.26 -0.27
CA GLN A 840 32.87 -0.82 -1.07
C GLN A 840 31.36 -0.60 -1.25
N TYR A 841 30.66 -0.19 -0.20
CA TYR A 841 29.21 0.03 -0.26
C TYR A 841 28.81 1.09 -1.30
N PHE A 842 29.57 2.19 -1.40
CA PHE A 842 29.33 3.22 -2.40
C PHE A 842 29.70 2.75 -3.82
N GLU A 843 30.72 1.90 -3.97
CA GLU A 843 31.05 1.27 -5.26
C GLU A 843 29.91 0.35 -5.73
N ASP A 844 29.37 -0.47 -4.82
CA ASP A 844 28.24 -1.35 -5.11
C ASP A 844 26.98 -0.53 -5.45
N TRP A 845 26.73 0.55 -4.71
CA TRP A 845 25.64 1.49 -4.99
C TRP A 845 25.72 2.07 -6.40
N VAL A 846 26.89 2.56 -6.82
CA VAL A 846 27.11 3.10 -8.19
C VAL A 846 26.86 2.03 -9.24
N THR A 847 27.29 0.80 -8.98
CA THR A 847 27.12 -0.35 -9.87
C THR A 847 25.65 -0.66 -10.12
N VAL A 848 24.85 -0.75 -9.05
CA VAL A 848 23.42 -1.06 -9.14
C VAL A 848 22.63 0.13 -9.70
N ARG A 849 22.88 1.33 -9.18
CA ARG A 849 22.09 2.53 -9.51
C ARG A 849 22.20 2.93 -10.98
N TYR A 850 23.37 2.74 -11.60
CA TYR A 850 23.61 3.07 -13.01
C TYR A 850 23.72 1.87 -13.94
N ALA A 851 23.33 0.67 -13.46
CA ALA A 851 23.25 -0.53 -14.28
C ALA A 851 22.37 -0.31 -15.54
N GLY A 852 22.65 -1.07 -16.60
CA GLY A 852 21.94 -1.01 -17.88
C GLY A 852 22.74 -0.38 -19.03
N THR A 853 23.87 0.26 -18.76
CA THR A 853 24.90 0.52 -19.78
C THR A 853 25.80 -0.73 -19.93
N GLN A 854 26.48 -0.90 -21.07
CA GLN A 854 27.41 -2.04 -21.23
C GLN A 854 28.56 -2.02 -20.20
N HIS A 855 28.89 -0.83 -19.69
CA HIS A 855 29.88 -0.59 -18.65
C HIS A 855 29.57 0.73 -17.93
N VAL A 856 29.60 0.75 -16.60
CA VAL A 856 29.46 1.99 -15.81
C VAL A 856 30.79 2.76 -15.85
N PRO A 857 30.85 4.02 -16.34
CA PRO A 857 32.11 4.75 -16.45
C PRO A 857 32.81 5.00 -15.10
N GLN A 858 34.15 4.91 -15.08
CA GLN A 858 34.97 5.13 -13.88
C GLN A 858 34.71 6.49 -13.20
N GLN A 859 34.40 7.52 -13.98
CA GLN A 859 34.13 8.86 -13.48
C GLN A 859 32.96 8.91 -12.48
N LEU A 860 31.97 8.03 -12.61
CA LEU A 860 30.87 7.96 -11.64
C LEU A 860 31.35 7.42 -10.29
N PHE A 861 32.19 6.39 -10.28
CA PHE A 861 32.80 5.87 -9.05
C PHE A 861 33.67 6.94 -8.38
N ASP A 862 34.50 7.64 -9.16
CA ASP A 862 35.36 8.71 -8.65
C ASP A 862 34.52 9.87 -8.06
N ALA A 863 33.41 10.24 -8.72
CA ALA A 863 32.49 11.27 -8.25
C ALA A 863 31.83 10.87 -6.91
N TRP A 864 31.30 9.66 -6.82
CA TRP A 864 30.66 9.18 -5.60
C TRP A 864 31.66 8.96 -4.46
N GLU A 865 32.91 8.60 -4.76
CA GLU A 865 33.98 8.53 -3.75
C GLU A 865 34.31 9.91 -3.16
N ILE A 866 34.31 10.96 -3.99
CA ILE A 866 34.45 12.35 -3.52
C ILE A 866 33.27 12.70 -2.60
N LEU A 867 32.03 12.39 -3.00
CA LEU A 867 30.84 12.68 -2.19
C LEU A 867 30.86 11.91 -0.87
N ARG A 868 31.25 10.63 -0.90
CA ARG A 868 31.42 9.77 0.27
C ARG A 868 32.38 10.39 1.28
N CYS A 869 33.55 10.85 0.82
CA CYS A 869 34.57 11.44 1.68
C CYS A 869 34.25 12.87 2.14
N SER A 870 33.26 13.53 1.55
CA SER A 870 32.91 14.93 1.83
C SER A 870 31.49 15.07 2.40
N VAL A 871 30.48 15.31 1.56
CA VAL A 871 29.11 15.63 1.96
C VAL A 871 28.45 14.54 2.81
N TYR A 872 28.79 13.27 2.56
CA TYR A 872 28.22 12.13 3.28
C TYR A 872 29.01 11.71 4.52
N ASN A 873 30.20 12.27 4.75
CA ASN A 873 31.02 11.97 5.92
C ASN A 873 31.24 13.20 6.80
N ASN A 874 30.14 13.82 7.22
CA ASN A 874 30.22 14.93 8.16
C ASN A 874 30.65 14.43 9.55
N THR A 875 31.83 14.85 9.97
CA THR A 875 32.37 14.59 11.32
C THR A 875 32.27 15.81 12.25
N ASN A 876 31.82 16.95 11.71
CA ASN A 876 31.62 18.18 12.47
C ASN A 876 30.17 18.25 13.01
N LEU A 877 29.99 17.83 14.27
CA LEU A 877 28.68 17.79 14.93
C LEU A 877 28.13 19.17 15.33
N SER A 878 28.80 20.28 14.99
CA SER A 878 28.21 21.62 15.14
C SER A 878 27.06 21.89 14.15
N SER A 879 26.95 21.09 13.08
CA SER A 879 25.76 20.97 12.25
C SER A 879 25.46 19.49 12.02
N SER A 880 24.42 19.02 12.68
CA SER A 880 24.11 17.59 12.86
C SER A 880 23.00 17.07 11.94
N SER A 881 22.57 17.85 10.96
CA SER A 881 21.50 17.48 10.04
C SER A 881 21.69 18.09 8.65
N VAL A 882 20.80 17.71 7.73
CA VAL A 882 20.79 18.24 6.36
C VAL A 882 20.75 19.78 6.38
N PRO A 883 21.77 20.47 5.83
CA PRO A 883 21.81 21.92 5.83
C PRO A 883 20.78 22.50 4.85
N LYS A 884 20.11 23.56 5.27
CA LYS A 884 19.19 24.36 4.46
C LYS A 884 19.98 25.40 3.66
N SER A 885 19.56 25.66 2.42
CA SER A 885 20.17 26.71 1.63
C SER A 885 19.67 28.07 2.07
N ILE A 886 20.55 29.07 2.12
CA ILE A 886 20.16 30.44 2.50
C ILE A 886 19.17 31.07 1.51
N LEU A 887 19.10 30.55 0.27
CA LEU A 887 18.15 31.03 -0.74
C LEU A 887 16.69 30.81 -0.32
N GLU A 888 16.44 29.84 0.55
CA GLU A 888 15.11 29.44 1.01
C GLU A 888 14.62 30.30 2.19
N LEU A 889 15.54 30.97 2.88
CA LEU A 889 15.26 31.76 4.08
C LEU A 889 14.85 33.19 3.73
N GLU A 890 14.14 33.85 4.66
CA GLU A 890 13.84 35.28 4.58
C GLU A 890 15.11 36.11 4.34
N PRO A 891 15.22 36.82 3.20
CA PRO A 891 16.41 37.60 2.88
C PRO A 891 16.70 38.68 3.94
N SER A 892 17.97 38.78 4.34
CA SER A 892 18.43 39.70 5.39
C SER A 892 19.85 40.16 5.07
N ILE A 893 20.29 41.30 5.60
CA ILE A 893 21.68 41.77 5.45
C ILE A 893 22.67 41.04 6.37
N SER A 894 22.17 40.20 7.29
CA SER A 894 22.98 39.46 8.27
C SER A 894 22.20 38.26 8.82
N GLY A 895 22.92 37.32 9.46
CA GLY A 895 22.32 36.21 10.20
C GLY A 895 21.87 35.01 9.36
N LEU A 896 22.17 34.99 8.05
CA LEU A 896 21.84 33.85 7.18
C LEU A 896 22.92 32.77 7.13
N LEU A 897 24.19 33.15 7.24
CA LEU A 897 25.33 32.23 7.10
C LEU A 897 25.70 31.57 8.43
N ASN A 898 26.17 30.32 8.35
CA ASN A 898 26.70 29.55 9.49
C ASN A 898 25.73 29.44 10.67
N ARG A 899 24.42 29.36 10.38
CA ARG A 899 23.41 29.06 11.40
C ARG A 899 23.60 27.62 11.89
N GLN A 900 23.45 27.45 13.20
CA GLN A 900 23.42 26.17 13.90
C GLN A 900 22.04 26.02 14.58
N GLY A 901 21.65 24.79 14.93
CA GLY A 901 20.33 24.52 15.52
C GLY A 901 19.20 24.66 14.48
N HIS A 902 18.12 25.35 14.84
CA HIS A 902 16.96 25.53 13.94
C HIS A 902 17.34 26.29 12.65
N HIS A 903 17.01 25.67 11.51
CA HIS A 903 17.45 26.04 10.15
C HIS A 903 18.98 26.12 10.01
N PRO A 904 19.70 24.99 10.09
CA PRO A 904 21.14 25.00 9.98
C PRO A 904 21.56 25.36 8.56
N THR A 905 22.49 26.29 8.39
CA THR A 905 23.01 26.75 7.08
C THR A 905 24.52 26.60 6.95
N THR A 906 25.15 25.93 7.94
CA THR A 906 26.59 25.71 7.96
C THR A 906 26.97 24.66 6.92
N ILE A 907 27.87 25.02 5.99
CA ILE A 907 28.45 24.09 5.01
C ILE A 907 29.71 23.47 5.62
N ASN A 908 29.69 22.16 5.87
CA ASN A 908 30.77 21.42 6.55
C ASN A 908 31.79 20.75 5.62
N TYR A 909 31.70 21.03 4.32
CA TYR A 909 32.59 20.49 3.29
C TYR A 909 33.10 21.63 2.41
N ASP A 910 34.13 21.37 1.60
CA ASP A 910 34.58 22.31 0.57
C ASP A 910 33.62 22.23 -0.65
N PRO A 911 32.88 23.31 -0.99
CA PRO A 911 32.01 23.33 -2.16
C PRO A 911 32.70 22.97 -3.48
N GLY A 912 34.02 23.21 -3.59
CA GLY A 912 34.82 22.83 -4.76
C GLY A 912 34.81 21.33 -5.03
N LEU A 913 34.70 20.49 -3.99
CA LEU A 913 34.59 19.04 -4.14
C LEU A 913 33.27 18.61 -4.78
N VAL A 914 32.16 19.32 -4.47
CA VAL A 914 30.87 19.05 -5.11
C VAL A 914 30.90 19.47 -6.58
N VAL A 915 31.57 20.58 -6.92
CA VAL A 915 31.80 20.98 -8.33
C VAL A 915 32.66 19.93 -9.05
N GLN A 916 33.66 19.36 -8.40
CA GLN A 916 34.49 18.29 -8.97
C GLN A 916 33.68 17.01 -9.23
N ALA A 917 32.86 16.58 -8.26
CA ALA A 917 31.98 15.42 -8.42
C ALA A 917 30.94 15.64 -9.54
N TRP A 918 30.37 16.86 -9.63
CA TRP A 918 29.49 17.25 -10.72
C TRP A 918 30.19 17.18 -12.09
N ALA A 919 31.43 17.66 -12.19
CA ALA A 919 32.20 17.65 -13.44
C ALA A 919 32.49 16.22 -13.91
N LEU A 920 32.88 15.33 -13.00
CA LEU A 920 33.09 13.91 -13.29
C LEU A 920 31.79 13.21 -13.73
N THR A 921 30.68 13.49 -13.03
CA THR A 921 29.36 12.95 -13.37
C THR A 921 28.93 13.40 -14.78
N TYR A 922 29.13 14.67 -15.11
CA TYR A 922 28.84 15.19 -16.45
C TYR A 922 29.77 14.60 -17.52
N GLU A 923 31.08 14.47 -17.23
CA GLU A 923 32.06 13.83 -18.13
C GLU A 923 31.69 12.37 -18.44
N ALA A 924 31.20 11.62 -17.44
CA ALA A 924 30.74 10.25 -17.64
C ALA A 924 29.70 10.16 -18.77
N ALA A 925 28.75 11.09 -18.81
CA ALA A 925 27.69 11.12 -19.83
C ALA A 925 28.12 11.70 -21.18
N LEU A 926 29.30 12.31 -21.26
CA LEU A 926 29.96 12.63 -22.53
C LEU A 926 30.67 11.41 -23.11
N LEU A 927 31.24 10.56 -22.25
CA LEU A 927 31.90 9.31 -22.63
C LEU A 927 30.90 8.22 -23.01
N ASP A 928 29.83 8.08 -22.24
CA ASP A 928 28.72 7.17 -22.50
C ASP A 928 27.38 7.93 -22.55
N LYS A 929 26.92 8.20 -23.77
CA LYS A 929 25.67 8.94 -24.00
C LYS A 929 24.43 8.19 -23.54
N CYS A 930 24.49 6.87 -23.34
CA CYS A 930 23.35 6.08 -22.86
C CYS A 930 23.01 6.40 -21.39
N LEU A 931 23.89 7.03 -20.63
CA LEU A 931 23.59 7.49 -19.27
C LEU A 931 22.43 8.49 -19.22
N TRP A 932 22.23 9.29 -20.27
CA TRP A 932 21.09 10.22 -20.35
C TRP A 932 19.73 9.50 -20.45
N ASP A 933 19.73 8.23 -20.86
CA ASP A 933 18.54 7.39 -20.88
C ASP A 933 18.30 6.69 -19.52
N ASN A 934 19.25 6.77 -18.59
CA ASN A 934 19.11 6.21 -17.24
C ASN A 934 18.43 7.25 -16.32
N PRO A 935 17.22 6.96 -15.79
CA PRO A 935 16.51 7.89 -14.92
C PRO A 935 17.23 8.21 -13.61
N ALA A 936 18.00 7.27 -13.05
CA ALA A 936 18.79 7.49 -11.84
C ALA A 936 19.93 8.48 -12.08
N PHE A 937 20.61 8.36 -13.22
CA PHE A 937 21.64 9.31 -13.62
C PHE A 937 21.05 10.72 -13.77
N ASN A 938 19.91 10.86 -14.46
CA ASN A 938 19.25 12.16 -14.62
C ASN A 938 18.87 12.78 -13.27
N TYR A 939 18.31 11.99 -12.34
CA TYR A 939 17.98 12.46 -11.00
C TYR A 939 19.22 12.97 -10.26
N ASP A 940 20.29 12.18 -10.21
CA ASP A 940 21.51 12.55 -9.48
C ASP A 940 22.22 13.75 -10.12
N MET A 941 22.20 13.86 -11.45
CA MET A 941 22.73 15.01 -12.18
C MET A 941 21.98 16.31 -11.85
N ILE A 942 20.64 16.25 -11.73
CA ILE A 942 19.81 17.38 -11.28
C ILE A 942 20.15 17.73 -9.82
N PHE A 943 20.19 16.73 -8.94
CA PHE A 943 20.44 16.92 -7.49
C PHE A 943 21.82 17.53 -7.23
N LEU A 944 22.87 17.07 -7.95
CA LEU A 944 24.21 17.65 -7.89
C LEU A 944 24.25 19.07 -8.45
N THR A 945 23.62 19.31 -9.60
CA THR A 945 23.57 20.66 -10.20
C THR A 945 22.88 21.63 -9.23
N ARG A 946 21.76 21.23 -8.63
CA ARG A 946 21.07 22.00 -7.60
C ARG A 946 22.00 22.33 -6.43
N GLN A 947 22.73 21.35 -5.89
CA GLN A 947 23.67 21.61 -4.78
C GLN A 947 24.79 22.58 -5.19
N VAL A 948 25.33 22.46 -6.41
CA VAL A 948 26.36 23.39 -6.92
C VAL A 948 25.82 24.82 -6.98
N LEU A 949 24.63 25.02 -7.55
CA LEU A 949 24.01 26.35 -7.65
C LEU A 949 23.63 26.91 -6.27
N ALA A 950 23.13 26.06 -5.36
CA ALA A 950 22.84 26.46 -3.98
C ALA A 950 24.11 26.90 -3.23
N ASN A 951 25.22 26.17 -3.38
CA ASN A 951 26.51 26.57 -2.80
C ASN A 951 27.00 27.89 -3.41
N ALA A 952 26.85 28.07 -4.73
CA ALA A 952 27.28 29.27 -5.43
C ALA A 952 26.44 30.52 -5.09
N PHE A 953 25.24 30.35 -4.55
CA PHE A 953 24.40 31.45 -4.08
C PHE A 953 25.05 32.19 -2.90
N VAL A 954 25.78 31.50 -2.03
CA VAL A 954 26.44 32.08 -0.84
C VAL A 954 27.42 33.21 -1.18
N PRO A 955 28.46 33.02 -2.03
CA PRO A 955 29.39 34.09 -2.36
C PRO A 955 28.73 35.25 -3.14
N GLN A 956 27.68 34.97 -3.92
CA GLN A 956 26.91 36.03 -4.61
C GLN A 956 26.14 36.90 -3.62
N TYR A 957 25.57 36.28 -2.58
CA TYR A 957 24.91 36.98 -1.47
C TYR A 957 25.93 37.84 -0.70
N GLU A 958 27.08 37.28 -0.35
CA GLU A 958 28.15 38.03 0.33
C GLU A 958 28.62 39.23 -0.50
N LEU A 959 28.75 39.07 -1.83
CA LEU A 959 29.10 40.16 -2.75
C LEU A 959 28.06 41.28 -2.72
N LEU A 960 26.77 40.95 -2.82
CA LEU A 960 25.67 41.93 -2.70
C LEU A 960 25.76 42.70 -1.38
N ILE A 961 25.91 42.00 -0.26
CA ILE A 961 26.02 42.63 1.07
C ILE A 961 27.28 43.49 1.18
N SER A 962 28.40 43.08 0.57
CA SER A 962 29.63 43.88 0.55
C SER A 962 29.47 45.20 -0.21
N PHE A 963 28.70 45.23 -1.31
CA PHE A 963 28.39 46.46 -2.03
C PHE A 963 27.40 47.34 -1.28
N TYR A 964 26.42 46.74 -0.59
CA TYR A 964 25.48 47.48 0.24
C TYR A 964 26.18 48.19 1.40
N ASN A 965 27.05 47.48 2.12
CA ASN A 965 27.78 48.00 3.28
C ASN A 965 29.01 48.86 2.92
N ASN A 966 29.28 49.08 1.63
CA ASN A 966 30.42 49.88 1.19
C ASN A 966 30.23 51.36 1.54
N GLU A 967 31.29 52.03 1.99
CA GLU A 967 31.30 53.48 2.23
C GLU A 967 30.89 54.28 0.96
N ASN A 968 31.26 53.76 -0.21
CA ASN A 968 30.86 54.29 -1.52
C ASN A 968 29.61 53.56 -2.05
N TYR A 969 28.51 53.58 -1.28
CA TYR A 969 27.22 53.00 -1.65
C TYR A 969 26.87 53.28 -3.12
N SER A 970 26.71 52.20 -3.91
CA SER A 970 26.52 52.27 -5.36
C SER A 970 25.30 51.46 -5.77
N VAL A 971 24.22 52.17 -6.11
CA VAL A 971 22.98 51.56 -6.61
C VAL A 971 23.25 50.65 -7.83
N PRO A 972 24.03 51.05 -8.85
CA PRO A 972 24.32 50.16 -9.98
C PRO A 972 25.05 48.86 -9.57
N ALA A 973 25.94 48.91 -8.57
CA ALA A 973 26.63 47.71 -8.09
C ALA A 973 25.68 46.76 -7.34
N ILE A 974 24.80 47.31 -6.48
CA ILE A 974 23.77 46.56 -5.76
C ILE A 974 22.80 45.90 -6.75
N MET A 975 22.30 46.66 -7.73
CA MET A 975 21.41 46.12 -8.77
C MET A 975 22.07 45.01 -9.57
N SER A 976 23.34 45.20 -9.97
CA SER A 976 24.07 44.19 -10.74
C SER A 976 24.31 42.91 -9.93
N ALA A 977 24.71 43.02 -8.66
CA ALA A 977 24.92 41.85 -7.80
C ALA A 977 23.59 41.17 -7.44
N GLY A 978 22.54 41.96 -7.19
CA GLY A 978 21.18 41.46 -6.97
C GLY A 978 20.63 40.71 -8.18
N GLN A 979 20.83 41.24 -9.39
CA GLN A 979 20.40 40.56 -10.62
C GLN A 979 21.13 39.21 -10.81
N GLN A 980 22.43 39.12 -10.47
CA GLN A 980 23.16 37.85 -10.54
C GLN A 980 22.56 36.79 -9.60
N LEU A 981 22.11 37.17 -8.40
CA LEU A 981 21.40 36.25 -7.49
C LEU A 981 20.08 35.78 -8.08
N ILE A 982 19.29 36.69 -8.64
CA ILE A 982 18.00 36.36 -9.26
C ILE A 982 18.19 35.44 -10.47
N ASP A 983 19.16 35.75 -11.34
CA ASP A 983 19.48 34.94 -12.51
C ASP A 983 19.92 33.52 -12.09
N LEU A 984 20.67 33.40 -10.99
CA LEU A 984 21.10 32.10 -10.46
C LEU A 984 19.92 31.27 -9.96
N LEU A 985 18.93 31.90 -9.31
CA LEU A 985 17.69 31.23 -8.89
C LEU A 985 16.84 30.81 -10.08
N LEU A 986 16.79 31.60 -11.15
CA LEU A 986 16.07 31.24 -12.37
C LEU A 986 16.77 30.07 -13.10
N SER A 987 18.11 30.02 -13.11
CA SER A 987 18.85 28.85 -13.59
C SER A 987 18.60 27.60 -12.72
N LEU A 988 18.45 27.78 -11.40
CA LEU A 988 18.10 26.69 -10.49
C LEU A 988 16.68 26.17 -10.76
N ASP A 989 15.70 27.07 -10.90
CA ASP A 989 14.31 26.74 -11.22
C ASP A 989 14.22 25.96 -12.54
N SER A 990 14.97 26.39 -13.58
CA SER A 990 14.96 25.71 -14.88
C SER A 990 15.58 24.30 -14.84
N VAL A 991 16.61 24.08 -14.02
CA VAL A 991 17.19 22.75 -13.79
C VAL A 991 16.22 21.84 -13.03
N LEU A 992 15.55 22.37 -12.01
CA LEU A 992 14.57 21.59 -11.24
C LEU A 992 13.33 21.25 -12.09
N ASP A 993 12.95 22.12 -13.03
CA ASP A 993 11.81 21.90 -13.91
C ASP A 993 12.03 20.80 -14.95
N THR A 994 13.24 20.23 -15.03
CA THR A 994 13.56 19.08 -15.88
C THR A 994 13.19 17.72 -15.25
N SER A 995 12.51 17.69 -14.10
CA SER A 995 11.96 16.46 -13.52
C SER A 995 10.71 16.75 -12.70
N GLU A 996 9.70 15.88 -12.83
CA GLU A 996 8.48 15.96 -12.02
C GLU A 996 8.78 15.86 -10.51
N CYS A 997 9.86 15.17 -10.11
CA CYS A 997 10.24 14.96 -8.70
C CYS A 997 10.56 16.26 -7.95
N PHE A 998 10.91 17.33 -8.68
CA PHE A 998 11.35 18.58 -8.11
C PHE A 998 10.39 19.74 -8.43
N GLN A 999 9.11 19.45 -8.65
CA GLN A 999 8.12 20.47 -9.02
C GLN A 999 7.08 20.70 -7.92
N LEU A 1000 6.82 21.97 -7.60
CA LEU A 1000 5.74 22.38 -6.70
C LEU A 1000 4.37 21.88 -7.18
N ALA A 1001 4.21 21.78 -8.51
CA ALA A 1001 2.98 21.29 -9.11
C ALA A 1001 2.62 19.88 -8.67
N GLN A 1002 3.59 18.98 -8.42
CA GLN A 1002 3.29 17.63 -7.97
C GLN A 1002 2.71 17.62 -6.55
N TRP A 1003 3.31 18.37 -5.62
CA TRP A 1003 2.80 18.50 -4.25
C TRP A 1003 1.39 19.08 -4.21
N ILE A 1004 1.13 20.15 -4.97
CA ILE A 1004 -0.21 20.76 -5.05
C ILE A 1004 -1.21 19.81 -5.71
N ASN A 1005 -0.82 19.09 -6.76
CA ASN A 1005 -1.68 18.13 -7.43
C ASN A 1005 -2.05 16.94 -6.52
N GLN A 1006 -1.11 16.44 -5.71
CA GLN A 1006 -1.40 15.44 -4.69
C GLN A 1006 -2.44 15.95 -3.69
N ALA A 1007 -2.25 17.15 -3.15
CA ALA A 1007 -3.19 17.77 -2.22
C ALA A 1007 -4.59 17.95 -2.83
N VAL A 1008 -4.66 18.53 -4.02
CA VAL A 1008 -5.93 18.80 -4.73
C VAL A 1008 -6.64 17.53 -5.17
N SER A 1009 -5.93 16.42 -5.40
CA SER A 1009 -6.54 15.15 -5.82
C SER A 1009 -7.58 14.61 -4.82
N TRP A 1010 -7.39 14.89 -3.53
CA TRP A 1010 -8.31 14.55 -2.44
C TRP A 1010 -9.63 15.32 -2.46
N ALA A 1011 -9.74 16.36 -3.29
CA ALA A 1011 -10.98 17.10 -3.47
C ALA A 1011 -11.98 16.37 -4.40
N HIS A 1012 -11.54 15.35 -5.15
CA HIS A 1012 -12.38 14.61 -6.10
C HIS A 1012 -13.20 15.53 -7.03
N GLY A 1013 -12.60 16.61 -7.51
CA GLY A 1013 -13.21 17.60 -8.39
C GLY A 1013 -14.02 18.72 -7.70
N ASN A 1014 -14.11 18.72 -6.37
CA ASN A 1014 -14.75 19.81 -5.61
C ASN A 1014 -13.79 21.02 -5.48
N THR A 1015 -14.15 22.14 -6.10
CA THR A 1015 -13.28 23.34 -6.14
C THR A 1015 -13.03 23.99 -4.78
N THR A 1016 -14.00 23.96 -3.87
CA THR A 1016 -13.84 24.51 -2.51
C THR A 1016 -12.89 23.66 -1.68
N LEU A 1017 -13.01 22.33 -1.76
CA LEU A 1017 -12.08 21.42 -1.08
C LEU A 1017 -10.67 21.49 -1.70
N ALA A 1018 -10.57 21.63 -3.03
CA ALA A 1018 -9.30 21.81 -3.72
C ALA A 1018 -8.56 23.05 -3.21
N ALA A 1019 -9.27 24.19 -3.10
CA ALA A 1019 -8.73 25.43 -2.54
C ALA A 1019 -8.23 25.25 -1.09
N TYR A 1020 -8.99 24.53 -0.26
CA TYR A 1020 -8.59 24.22 1.11
C TYR A 1020 -7.30 23.40 1.18
N TYR A 1021 -7.20 22.30 0.42
CA TYR A 1021 -6.02 21.46 0.44
C TYR A 1021 -4.79 22.16 -0.15
N GLU A 1022 -4.96 22.94 -1.22
CA GLU A 1022 -3.87 23.73 -1.80
C GLU A 1022 -3.35 24.79 -0.82
N TYR A 1023 -4.23 25.49 -0.09
CA TYR A 1023 -3.81 26.44 0.95
C TYR A 1023 -2.96 25.74 2.03
N ASN A 1024 -3.40 24.59 2.53
CA ASN A 1024 -2.67 23.82 3.53
C ASN A 1024 -1.29 23.37 3.00
N ALA A 1025 -1.26 22.85 1.77
CA ALA A 1025 -0.04 22.39 1.11
C ALA A 1025 0.99 23.51 0.91
N ARG A 1026 0.53 24.71 0.54
CA ARG A 1026 1.35 25.91 0.37
C ARG A 1026 1.86 26.46 1.69
N ASN A 1027 0.96 26.60 2.66
CA ASN A 1027 1.29 27.20 3.94
C ASN A 1027 2.35 26.38 4.67
N GLN A 1028 2.21 25.05 4.69
CA GLN A 1028 3.15 24.15 5.37
C GLN A 1028 4.60 24.34 4.89
N ILE A 1029 4.83 24.40 3.57
CA ILE A 1029 6.17 24.51 2.99
C ILE A 1029 6.73 25.94 2.98
N THR A 1030 6.01 26.91 3.55
CA THR A 1030 6.39 28.33 3.58
C THR A 1030 6.18 28.94 4.96
N LEU A 1031 5.06 29.61 5.23
CA LEU A 1031 4.82 30.34 6.49
C LEU A 1031 4.60 29.41 7.70
N TRP A 1032 4.18 28.16 7.47
CA TRP A 1032 3.87 27.11 8.43
C TRP A 1032 2.71 27.41 9.40
N GLY A 1033 2.47 28.67 9.74
CA GLY A 1033 1.31 29.15 10.48
C GLY A 1033 0.65 30.38 9.83
N PRO A 1034 -0.39 30.94 10.45
CA PRO A 1034 -1.13 32.07 9.90
C PRO A 1034 -0.32 33.38 9.83
N ASN A 1035 0.69 33.55 10.70
CA ASN A 1035 1.51 34.77 10.76
C ASN A 1035 3.00 34.49 10.55
N GLY A 1036 3.38 33.34 9.99
CA GLY A 1036 4.78 33.01 9.78
C GLY A 1036 5.49 32.55 11.06
N GLU A 1037 4.78 31.87 11.96
CA GLU A 1037 5.28 31.44 13.27
C GLU A 1037 6.55 30.57 13.15
N ILE A 1038 6.64 29.73 12.11
CA ILE A 1038 7.81 28.88 11.82
C ILE A 1038 8.18 28.94 10.33
N SER A 1039 8.25 30.16 9.80
CA SER A 1039 8.54 30.42 8.40
C SER A 1039 9.78 29.67 7.89
N ASP A 1040 9.65 29.11 6.70
CA ASP A 1040 10.67 28.39 5.94
C ASP A 1040 11.21 27.13 6.65
N TYR A 1041 10.50 26.58 7.66
CA TYR A 1041 10.92 25.34 8.32
C TYR A 1041 10.90 24.17 7.36
N ALA A 1042 9.75 23.96 6.70
CA ALA A 1042 9.57 22.91 5.72
C ALA A 1042 9.77 23.39 4.27
N SER A 1043 10.61 24.41 4.08
CA SER A 1043 10.96 24.93 2.75
C SER A 1043 11.48 23.81 1.83
N LYS A 1044 11.27 24.01 0.53
CA LYS A 1044 11.70 23.09 -0.54
C LYS A 1044 12.41 23.86 -1.64
N GLN A 1045 13.32 23.20 -2.35
CA GLN A 1045 13.90 23.68 -3.60
C GLN A 1045 13.19 23.00 -4.78
N TRP A 1046 11.97 23.46 -5.06
CA TRP A 1046 11.15 22.96 -6.17
C TRP A 1046 10.95 24.01 -7.25
N ALA A 1047 11.00 23.59 -8.51
CA ALA A 1047 10.58 24.38 -9.65
C ALA A 1047 9.14 24.89 -9.45
N GLY A 1048 8.92 26.15 -9.82
CA GLY A 1048 7.70 26.87 -9.53
C GLY A 1048 7.65 27.46 -8.12
N LEU A 1049 8.19 26.80 -7.10
CA LEU A 1049 8.37 27.42 -5.77
C LEU A 1049 9.54 28.40 -5.80
N ILE A 1050 10.66 28.04 -6.46
CA ILE A 1050 11.78 28.97 -6.67
C ILE A 1050 11.31 30.22 -7.42
N SER A 1051 10.73 30.06 -8.60
CA SER A 1051 10.32 31.19 -9.44
C SER A 1051 9.14 32.01 -8.89
N SER A 1052 8.17 31.39 -8.21
CA SER A 1052 6.97 32.11 -7.74
C SER A 1052 7.02 32.57 -6.28
N TYR A 1053 7.91 32.04 -5.43
CA TYR A 1053 8.02 32.41 -4.02
C TYR A 1053 9.39 32.99 -3.66
N TYR A 1054 10.49 32.27 -3.86
CA TYR A 1054 11.82 32.77 -3.43
C TYR A 1054 12.36 33.90 -4.31
N VAL A 1055 12.24 33.81 -5.64
CA VAL A 1055 12.67 34.88 -6.57
C VAL A 1055 12.01 36.22 -6.21
N PRO A 1056 10.67 36.31 -6.01
CA PRO A 1056 10.04 37.54 -5.54
C PRO A 1056 10.55 38.04 -4.18
N ARG A 1057 10.84 37.15 -3.20
CA ARG A 1057 11.41 37.57 -1.90
C ARG A 1057 12.77 38.25 -2.08
N TRP A 1058 13.65 37.63 -2.87
CA TRP A 1058 14.96 38.19 -3.16
C TRP A 1058 14.87 39.47 -4.00
N GLN A 1059 13.90 39.59 -4.90
CA GLN A 1059 13.65 40.82 -5.64
C GLN A 1059 13.20 41.96 -4.72
N ILE A 1060 12.25 41.70 -3.81
CA ILE A 1060 11.80 42.66 -2.79
C ILE A 1060 12.99 43.13 -1.95
N PHE A 1061 13.88 42.21 -1.58
CA PHE A 1061 15.10 42.53 -0.83
C PHE A 1061 16.05 43.43 -1.62
N VAL A 1062 16.40 43.07 -2.85
CA VAL A 1062 17.27 43.88 -3.72
C VAL A 1062 16.66 45.26 -3.97
N ASP A 1063 15.35 45.33 -4.21
CA ASP A 1063 14.61 46.58 -4.40
C ASP A 1063 14.61 47.46 -3.14
N TYR A 1064 14.56 46.83 -1.97
CA TYR A 1064 14.70 47.52 -0.69
C TYR A 1064 16.12 48.06 -0.49
N LEU A 1065 17.15 47.24 -0.76
CA LEU A 1065 18.54 47.66 -0.61
C LEU A 1065 18.93 48.78 -1.57
N GLN A 1066 18.42 48.80 -2.81
CA GLN A 1066 18.72 49.90 -3.74
C GLN A 1066 18.05 51.24 -3.35
N SER A 1067 16.92 51.18 -2.64
CA SER A 1067 16.13 52.36 -2.25
C SER A 1067 16.42 52.84 -0.83
N THR A 1068 17.07 52.03 0.00
CA THR A 1068 17.31 52.30 1.41
C THR A 1068 18.78 52.17 1.74
N ARG A 1069 19.43 53.26 2.16
CA ARG A 1069 20.85 53.25 2.55
C ARG A 1069 21.08 52.45 3.84
N PRO A 1070 22.30 51.92 4.08
CA PRO A 1070 22.60 51.10 5.26
C PRO A 1070 22.26 51.75 6.61
N ASP A 1071 22.45 53.06 6.74
CA ASP A 1071 22.14 53.83 7.95
C ASP A 1071 20.63 54.01 8.20
N ALA A 1072 19.81 53.76 7.19
CA ALA A 1072 18.35 53.81 7.24
C ALA A 1072 17.70 52.42 7.15
N TYR A 1073 18.48 51.33 7.24
CA TYR A 1073 17.96 49.97 7.16
C TYR A 1073 16.95 49.69 8.29
N ASP A 1074 15.73 49.32 7.91
CA ASP A 1074 14.63 48.98 8.80
C ASP A 1074 14.16 47.55 8.52
N LYS A 1075 14.61 46.63 9.38
CA LYS A 1075 14.26 45.21 9.31
C LYS A 1075 12.75 44.98 9.39
N ALA A 1076 12.03 45.74 10.23
CA ALA A 1076 10.59 45.54 10.43
C ALA A 1076 9.80 45.97 9.19
N ALA A 1077 10.21 47.07 8.55
CA ALA A 1077 9.59 47.51 7.30
C ALA A 1077 9.84 46.52 6.15
N LEU A 1078 11.03 45.92 6.06
CA LEU A 1078 11.33 44.87 5.08
C LEU A 1078 10.49 43.62 5.34
N HIS A 1079 10.48 43.14 6.58
CA HIS A 1079 9.70 41.97 6.99
C HIS A 1079 8.20 42.15 6.67
N GLN A 1080 7.62 43.32 6.96
CA GLN A 1080 6.22 43.59 6.63
C GLN A 1080 5.93 43.52 5.12
N ARG A 1081 6.86 43.97 4.26
CA ARG A 1081 6.72 43.87 2.80
C ARG A 1081 6.76 42.41 2.35
N MET A 1082 7.67 41.62 2.91
CA MET A 1082 7.79 40.19 2.63
C MET A 1082 6.55 39.44 3.10
N PHE A 1083 6.15 39.61 4.36
CA PHE A 1083 4.96 38.97 4.93
C PHE A 1083 3.68 39.29 4.13
N THR A 1084 3.53 40.53 3.64
CA THR A 1084 2.40 40.91 2.78
C THR A 1084 2.41 40.13 1.46
N PHE A 1085 3.57 39.98 0.83
CA PHE A 1085 3.72 39.16 -0.37
C PHE A 1085 3.45 37.67 -0.08
N GLU A 1086 4.09 37.11 0.95
CA GLU A 1086 4.01 35.69 1.30
C GLU A 1086 2.58 35.30 1.66
N SER A 1087 1.88 36.14 2.44
CA SER A 1087 0.46 35.94 2.79
C SER A 1087 -0.45 35.95 1.55
N ASN A 1088 -0.18 36.85 0.60
CA ASN A 1088 -0.94 36.88 -0.66
C ASN A 1088 -0.64 35.66 -1.53
N TRP A 1089 0.60 35.17 -1.55
CA TRP A 1089 0.98 33.98 -2.31
C TRP A 1089 0.22 32.73 -1.84
N GLN A 1090 -0.03 32.60 -0.53
CA GLN A 1090 -0.88 31.51 0.00
C GLN A 1090 -2.30 31.50 -0.58
N GLN A 1091 -2.80 32.67 -0.99
CA GLN A 1091 -4.17 32.85 -1.49
C GLN A 1091 -4.27 32.74 -3.02
N THR A 1092 -3.15 32.59 -3.73
CA THR A 1092 -3.12 32.41 -5.19
C THR A 1092 -3.43 30.96 -5.57
N LEU A 1093 -4.68 30.54 -5.32
CA LEU A 1093 -5.14 29.17 -5.50
C LEU A 1093 -5.52 28.92 -6.97
N GLU A 1094 -4.83 28.00 -7.61
CA GLU A 1094 -4.99 27.70 -9.04
C GLU A 1094 -5.65 26.33 -9.28
N GLY A 1095 -5.78 25.50 -8.24
CA GLY A 1095 -6.31 24.16 -8.31
C GLY A 1095 -5.34 23.18 -8.99
N GLN A 1096 -5.89 22.23 -9.74
CA GLN A 1096 -5.08 21.21 -10.43
C GLN A 1096 -4.25 21.85 -11.54
N ARG A 1097 -2.94 21.59 -11.52
CA ARG A 1097 -1.98 22.08 -12.50
C ARG A 1097 -1.75 21.04 -13.58
N ASN A 1098 -1.85 21.46 -14.83
CA ASN A 1098 -1.56 20.58 -15.97
C ASN A 1098 -0.11 20.11 -15.93
N LYS A 1099 0.12 18.84 -16.26
CA LYS A 1099 1.48 18.33 -16.51
C LYS A 1099 2.08 19.11 -17.68
N THR A 1100 3.06 19.95 -17.40
CA THR A 1100 3.87 20.61 -18.44
C THR A 1100 4.86 19.61 -19.02
N ALA A 1101 5.13 19.71 -20.31
CA ALA A 1101 6.23 18.96 -20.91
C ALA A 1101 7.54 19.40 -20.23
N VAL A 1102 8.24 18.42 -19.65
CA VAL A 1102 9.50 18.62 -18.95
C VAL A 1102 10.58 18.95 -19.98
N ALA A 1103 11.39 19.99 -19.73
CA ALA A 1103 12.49 20.37 -20.62
C ALA A 1103 13.60 19.30 -20.62
N ASP A 1104 14.30 19.12 -21.75
CA ASP A 1104 15.43 18.18 -21.83
C ASP A 1104 16.59 18.70 -20.96
N LEU A 1105 16.93 17.92 -19.93
CA LEU A 1105 18.00 18.20 -18.97
C LEU A 1105 19.31 18.57 -19.66
N ARG A 1106 19.68 17.89 -20.76
CA ARG A 1106 20.95 18.16 -21.47
C ARG A 1106 21.01 19.59 -22.00
N HIS A 1107 19.91 20.05 -22.58
CA HIS A 1107 19.83 21.40 -23.14
C HIS A 1107 19.89 22.44 -22.03
N VAL A 1108 19.17 22.23 -20.93
CA VAL A 1108 19.19 23.13 -19.77
C VAL A 1108 20.60 23.19 -19.15
N LEU A 1109 21.27 22.06 -18.96
CA LEU A 1109 22.64 22.03 -18.42
C LEU A 1109 23.64 22.76 -19.31
N LEU A 1110 23.51 22.65 -20.65
CA LEU A 1110 24.36 23.41 -21.58
C LEU A 1110 24.17 24.93 -21.43
N ASP A 1111 22.92 25.37 -21.24
CA ASP A 1111 22.64 26.79 -21.03
C ASP A 1111 23.13 27.28 -19.67
N VAL A 1112 22.98 26.49 -18.62
CA VAL A 1112 23.56 26.77 -17.29
C VAL A 1112 25.09 26.85 -17.37
N GLN A 1113 25.75 25.94 -18.09
CA GLN A 1113 27.20 25.98 -18.32
C GLN A 1113 27.66 27.24 -19.07
N ARG A 1114 26.87 27.69 -20.07
CA ARG A 1114 27.17 28.92 -20.82
C ARG A 1114 26.96 30.17 -19.98
N GLN A 1115 25.93 30.17 -19.13
CA GLN A 1115 25.59 31.31 -18.28
C GLN A 1115 26.52 31.43 -17.07
N TRP A 1116 26.95 30.31 -16.50
CA TRP A 1116 27.74 30.23 -15.27
C TRP A 1116 29.08 29.51 -15.45
N PRO A 1117 29.91 29.92 -16.43
CA PRO A 1117 31.17 29.25 -16.69
C PRO A 1117 32.07 29.26 -15.47
N GLU A 1118 32.18 30.38 -14.74
CA GLU A 1118 33.11 30.49 -13.59
C GLU A 1118 32.70 29.64 -12.38
N ILE A 1119 31.40 29.31 -12.24
CA ILE A 1119 30.91 28.40 -11.19
C ILE A 1119 31.25 26.94 -11.54
N LEU A 1120 31.17 26.60 -12.83
CA LEU A 1120 31.29 25.22 -13.32
C LEU A 1120 32.68 24.88 -13.93
N ARG A 1121 33.54 25.87 -14.17
CA ARG A 1121 34.86 25.72 -14.83
C ARG A 1121 35.97 25.19 -13.93
N GLY A 1122 35.75 25.04 -12.63
CA GLY A 1122 36.79 24.78 -11.63
C GLY A 1122 37.82 23.70 -11.98
N PHE A 1123 37.49 22.72 -12.84
CA PHE A 1123 38.42 21.66 -13.25
C PHE A 1123 38.33 21.20 -14.72
N ILE A 1124 37.73 21.97 -15.64
CA ILE A 1124 37.82 21.67 -17.09
C ILE A 1124 39.17 22.18 -17.64
N MET A 1125 40.28 21.86 -16.99
CA MET A 1125 41.64 22.17 -17.47
C MET A 1125 42.41 20.94 -17.98
N PHE A 1126 41.77 19.78 -18.09
CA PHE A 1126 42.35 18.61 -18.77
C PHE A 1126 41.78 18.31 -20.17
N VAL A 1127 40.77 19.07 -20.63
CA VAL A 1127 40.14 18.87 -21.95
C VAL A 1127 40.52 19.98 -22.94
N SER A 1128 41.81 20.32 -23.01
CA SER A 1128 42.35 21.23 -24.05
C SER A 1128 43.39 20.56 -24.95
N SER A 1129 43.80 19.32 -24.68
CA SER A 1129 44.84 18.63 -25.48
C SER A 1129 44.34 17.43 -26.30
N ALA A 1130 43.04 17.13 -26.28
CA ALA A 1130 42.47 15.95 -26.94
C ALA A 1130 41.35 16.23 -27.96
N PHE A 1131 41.11 17.49 -28.33
CA PHE A 1131 40.16 17.81 -29.42
C PHE A 1131 40.82 18.67 -30.50
N PRO A 1132 40.76 18.28 -31.78
CA PRO A 1132 40.98 19.19 -32.89
C PRO A 1132 39.85 20.24 -32.92
N ASP A 1133 40.18 21.46 -33.33
CA ASP A 1133 39.29 22.62 -33.55
C ASP A 1133 38.18 22.38 -34.61
N ASN A 1134 37.34 21.35 -34.48
CA ASN A 1134 36.20 21.11 -35.35
C ASN A 1134 34.99 20.62 -34.52
N PHE A 1135 34.36 21.54 -33.80
CA PHE A 1135 32.93 21.43 -33.48
C PHE A 1135 32.13 22.07 -34.63
N ASP A 1136 32.21 21.43 -35.78
CA ASP A 1136 31.31 21.57 -36.93
C ASP A 1136 31.05 20.14 -37.40
N ASP A 1137 30.22 19.38 -36.67
CA ASP A 1137 29.71 18.10 -37.15
C ASP A 1137 28.51 18.39 -38.08
N PRO A 1138 28.65 18.22 -39.41
CA PRO A 1138 27.60 18.55 -40.37
C PRO A 1138 26.39 17.62 -40.25
N GLU A 1139 26.51 16.45 -39.62
CA GLU A 1139 25.39 15.50 -39.46
C GLU A 1139 24.40 15.96 -38.38
N PHE A 1140 24.87 16.61 -37.31
CA PHE A 1140 23.99 17.12 -36.24
C PHE A 1140 23.26 18.43 -36.64
N ILE A 1141 23.90 19.27 -37.45
CA ILE A 1141 23.27 20.47 -38.05
C ILE A 1141 22.25 20.05 -39.13
N ALA A 1142 22.40 18.88 -39.75
CA ALA A 1142 21.49 18.39 -40.77
C ALA A 1142 20.17 17.82 -40.20
N GLU A 1143 20.15 17.33 -38.95
CA GLU A 1143 18.92 16.88 -38.27
C GLU A 1143 18.14 18.05 -37.67
N THR A 1144 18.81 18.98 -36.99
CA THR A 1144 18.21 20.24 -36.48
C THR A 1144 17.68 21.16 -37.58
N GLY A 1145 18.28 21.11 -38.79
CA GLY A 1145 17.80 21.83 -39.97
C GLY A 1145 16.60 21.19 -40.68
N LYS A 1146 16.24 19.94 -40.35
CA LYS A 1146 15.09 19.23 -40.94
C LYS A 1146 13.84 19.28 -40.06
N GLU A 1147 13.98 19.31 -38.74
CA GLU A 1147 12.83 19.45 -37.82
C GLU A 1147 12.28 20.88 -37.78
N ASN A 1148 13.15 21.91 -37.81
CA ASN A 1148 12.69 23.30 -37.93
C ASN A 1148 11.99 23.61 -39.27
N LYS A 1149 12.23 22.82 -40.33
CA LYS A 1149 11.55 22.96 -41.63
C LYS A 1149 10.23 22.19 -41.73
N SER A 1150 9.93 21.24 -40.84
CA SER A 1150 8.63 20.57 -40.80
C SER A 1150 7.64 21.34 -39.92
N GLU A 1151 8.10 21.96 -38.83
CA GLU A 1151 7.27 22.82 -37.97
C GLU A 1151 6.90 24.15 -38.64
N GLU A 1152 7.83 24.78 -39.38
CA GLU A 1152 7.56 26.04 -40.09
C GLU A 1152 6.66 25.85 -41.33
N LYS A 1153 6.57 24.61 -41.87
CA LYS A 1153 5.63 24.25 -42.95
C LYS A 1153 4.21 24.00 -42.45
N THR A 1154 4.08 23.55 -41.19
CA THR A 1154 2.80 23.26 -40.54
C THR A 1154 2.19 24.54 -39.94
N ARG A 1155 3.03 25.47 -39.46
CA ARG A 1155 2.60 26.81 -39.01
C ARG A 1155 2.15 27.71 -40.18
N ASN A 1156 2.81 27.64 -41.34
CA ASN A 1156 2.42 28.42 -42.52
C ASN A 1156 1.20 27.90 -43.29
N THR A 1157 0.65 26.72 -42.96
CA THR A 1157 -0.59 26.21 -43.56
C THR A 1157 -1.86 26.51 -42.75
N MET A 1158 -1.75 27.07 -41.54
CA MET A 1158 -2.94 27.43 -40.72
C MET A 1158 -3.28 28.93 -40.68
N GLU A 1159 -2.43 29.83 -41.17
CA GLU A 1159 -2.69 31.29 -41.09
C GLU A 1159 -3.01 32.01 -42.42
N LYS A 1160 -3.24 31.30 -43.52
CA LYS A 1160 -3.71 31.91 -44.79
C LYS A 1160 -4.88 31.14 -45.39
N GLY A 1161 -6.10 31.43 -44.94
CA GLY A 1161 -7.27 30.80 -45.54
C GLY A 1161 -8.66 31.14 -45.00
N ALA A 1162 -8.98 32.39 -44.62
CA ALA A 1162 -10.38 32.83 -44.57
C ALA A 1162 -10.51 34.37 -44.56
N GLY A 1163 -10.71 34.98 -45.73
CA GLY A 1163 -10.92 36.42 -45.85
C GLY A 1163 -11.15 36.91 -47.29
N SER A 1164 -12.34 36.61 -47.84
CA SER A 1164 -13.09 37.34 -48.88
C SER A 1164 -12.47 37.67 -50.25
N THR A 1165 -13.18 37.32 -51.34
CA THR A 1165 -13.73 38.30 -52.31
C THR A 1165 -14.72 37.68 -53.30
N GLU A 1166 -15.65 38.53 -53.75
CA GLU A 1166 -16.89 38.34 -54.51
C GLU A 1166 -16.71 37.92 -55.99
N ALA A 1167 -17.76 37.34 -56.60
CA ALA A 1167 -18.56 37.99 -57.67
C ALA A 1167 -19.60 37.05 -58.32
N ALA A 1168 -20.79 37.60 -58.58
CA ALA A 1168 -22.01 36.98 -59.11
C ALA A 1168 -21.95 36.57 -60.61
N PRO A 1169 -23.01 35.94 -61.19
CA PRO A 1169 -24.14 36.73 -61.73
C PRO A 1169 -25.56 36.09 -61.69
N LYS A 1170 -26.59 36.98 -61.68
CA LYS A 1170 -27.94 36.96 -62.34
C LYS A 1170 -28.73 35.63 -62.43
N ALA A 1171 -30.06 35.55 -62.31
CA ALA A 1171 -31.19 36.42 -62.00
C ALA A 1171 -32.44 35.49 -61.91
N ASP A 1172 -33.41 35.75 -61.03
CA ASP A 1172 -34.84 35.82 -61.42
C ASP A 1172 -35.77 36.26 -60.27
N ARG A 1173 -36.46 37.36 -60.57
CA ARG A 1173 -37.83 37.83 -60.30
C ARG A 1173 -38.68 37.38 -59.08
N GLU A 1174 -39.40 38.43 -58.60
CA GLU A 1174 -40.69 38.47 -57.86
C GLU A 1174 -40.63 38.32 -56.33
N ASN A 1175 -41.36 39.05 -55.47
CA ASN A 1175 -42.25 40.21 -55.58
C ASN A 1175 -42.52 40.73 -54.14
N ILE A 1176 -42.53 42.06 -53.96
CA ILE A 1176 -43.53 42.85 -53.19
C ILE A 1176 -43.60 42.78 -51.63
N LYS A 1177 -43.08 43.87 -51.04
CA LYS A 1177 -43.70 44.90 -50.14
C LYS A 1177 -44.01 44.67 -48.64
N ARG A 1178 -43.50 45.67 -47.89
CA ARG A 1178 -44.11 46.53 -46.83
C ARG A 1178 -44.12 46.05 -45.35
N LYS A 1179 -43.21 46.66 -44.57
CA LYS A 1179 -43.38 47.59 -43.41
C LYS A 1179 -44.72 47.63 -42.60
N PRO A 1180 -44.69 48.12 -41.33
CA PRO A 1180 -45.14 47.42 -40.12
C PRO A 1180 -46.22 48.20 -39.31
N GLN A 1181 -46.77 47.62 -38.22
CA GLN A 1181 -47.06 48.29 -36.93
C GLN A 1181 -47.86 47.44 -35.91
N SER A 1182 -47.53 47.69 -34.62
CA SER A 1182 -48.41 47.88 -33.44
C SER A 1182 -49.15 46.72 -32.73
N SER A 1183 -48.75 46.54 -31.46
CA SER A 1183 -49.52 46.53 -30.19
C SER A 1183 -50.78 45.67 -30.04
N THR A 1184 -50.86 44.87 -28.95
CA THR A 1184 -51.69 45.07 -27.72
C THR A 1184 -51.82 43.75 -26.93
N SER A 1185 -51.53 43.80 -25.61
CA SER A 1185 -52.44 43.48 -24.46
C SER A 1185 -52.66 41.98 -24.20
N LYS A 1186 -52.85 41.42 -22.98
CA LYS A 1186 -53.20 41.94 -21.65
C LYS A 1186 -53.10 40.80 -20.59
N GLU A 1187 -52.81 41.20 -19.33
CA GLU A 1187 -53.33 40.72 -18.01
C GLU A 1187 -53.38 39.24 -17.59
N THR A 1188 -52.75 38.93 -16.43
CA THR A 1188 -53.36 38.68 -15.08
C THR A 1188 -52.24 38.26 -14.08
N SER A 1189 -51.82 39.06 -13.07
CA SER A 1189 -52.33 39.30 -11.68
C SER A 1189 -52.22 38.04 -10.77
N GLU A 1190 -51.68 38.01 -9.54
CA GLU A 1190 -51.53 38.92 -8.37
C GLU A 1190 -50.44 38.35 -7.41
N ALA A 1191 -49.49 39.13 -6.85
CA ALA A 1191 -49.47 39.82 -5.52
C ALA A 1191 -49.37 38.85 -4.31
N GLU A 1192 -48.46 38.96 -3.32
CA GLU A 1192 -48.10 40.07 -2.40
C GLU A 1192 -46.61 39.91 -1.94
N GLN A 1193 -45.72 40.90 -2.11
CA GLN A 1193 -45.38 42.06 -1.26
C GLN A 1193 -44.58 41.78 0.04
N GLU A 1194 -43.27 42.03 -0.04
CA GLU A 1194 -42.36 42.47 1.05
C GLU A 1194 -42.75 43.88 1.59
N PRO A 1195 -42.06 44.41 2.62
CA PRO A 1195 -40.94 45.32 2.30
C PRO A 1195 -39.71 45.26 3.24
N ARG A 1196 -38.52 45.21 2.61
CA ARG A 1196 -37.29 46.04 2.76
C ARG A 1196 -36.86 46.68 4.10
N LEU A 1197 -35.54 46.51 4.33
CA LEU A 1197 -34.47 47.47 4.72
C LEU A 1197 -34.53 48.15 6.11
N ASP A 1198 -33.52 47.91 6.95
CA ASP A 1198 -32.47 48.88 7.31
C ASP A 1198 -31.42 48.26 8.26
N ASP A 1199 -30.20 48.85 8.23
CA ASP A 1199 -28.94 48.45 8.86
C ASP A 1199 -28.96 48.18 10.39
N MET A 1200 -28.24 47.14 10.82
CA MET A 1200 -27.26 47.15 11.93
C MET A 1200 -26.43 45.86 11.97
#